data_AF-Q823Z2-F1
#
_entry.id   AF-Q823Z2-F1
#
_cell.length_a   1.000
_cell.length_b   1.000
_cell.length_c   1.000
_cell.angle_alpha   90.00
_cell.angle_beta   90.00
_cell.angle_gamma   90.00
#
_symmetry.space_group_name_H-M   'P 1'
#
loop_
_entity.id
_entity.type
_entity.pdbx_description
1 polymer ?
#
loop_
_entity_poly.entity_id
_entity_poly.type
_entity_poly.pdbx_seq_one_letter_code
_entity_poly.pdbx_strand_id
1 'polypeptide(L)'
;MTSPSSPPPSCPSPGRNNLYHLQTNPQDPLSIRVLRLVAYVLLHIITLGLLLLLHYCTHHARDKTARPIIPVQPQSPSPTTSPTSSPRVSPLSSPAPSPLLPRSPTQQPPQEPATQQRADTRQVPPPADTTPPPAQQPAAPAPQPQHPPVTKASLDLPPAAPAPSPVPGLPSLTEIIDSMQGLGVVPAGVDRKSLEAMVNFNEQGLSPNSARLTITAAQILNPLFVATYPKRIQSHFQMIMRDLEHSIQTGNPQNEDVQVAKLQLSQLKHLNEHYYLVDVPGDGNCFYRSFHIGWMSSLMRSRDPQAFENEAQRILGLPFARSSARNRLLSQQMATVIRSCQHYQNIKDLYDNVLLSPLHTPIAISYLKNLALFTMDENRITSLGGEDNVRALILGQMTEAPEMLADSLKKIIQTQPSSPILNHIFRGNVLPITGAADQCSLALEFLSQLLLNDQDVQQLPQEQQQAAAQLQASLNELIDVASTVLVSGDLTETNVAPIIRNLPREIRGHYRKFSQAITEKRPNPPLATSLILLSFLLSHPSCVANNAVCSDFLTQAQALLKNTLGDEQSLVGFLGWRGEKASALDAKLKSSWKQKQAGSLIEVALGLCDGFKSSSTITQLGLTYRIIAKLMQITPQTLSEAQLRTSLDAILAHIYQNTNLAMSYLEMTESQIFKGLPLEASANSQDKVYAEGIKMFFFLLQYPSLLQNLVTAKDAKQIMLLFQPHLQQALRKNINTHRVLSTGSSIFGTFCWSGPTFGDDVTPQTIEAILAFLAKDPAALSLCPTMRNDFFQIMNSGNPEKTSALVQEVRTNYPELWADFIQHLDIVGHRATPQNASRPFSQTLTLDILLYSFLSTYPQILEDNTEVTTRLTTYISEQTTRIKTSIVEDFHRWNLLFWANLEKIITYNNLQKVFLFSLVRRGNAYPEASQSFIHDLNTMDIHELMRMFNSVNTQAEDEHISAISSALGSLALCQYLADGSLTQTVRQLTPLANNHGFFQTDYASEQQAGIFVLHANNHYNCLLPKDASDTTRTTHPGTPPNQP
;
A
#
# COMPACT_ATOMS: atom_id res chain seq x y z
N MET A 1 20.79 45.77 -0.85
CA MET A 1 21.18 44.78 0.18
C MET A 1 20.54 43.46 -0.21
N THR A 2 21.30 42.61 -0.90
CA THR A 2 20.82 41.36 -1.51
C THR A 2 21.12 40.20 -0.56
N SER A 3 20.07 39.53 -0.09
CA SER A 3 20.20 38.27 0.65
C SER A 3 20.81 37.20 -0.27
N PRO A 4 21.80 36.43 0.17
CA PRO A 4 22.30 35.29 -0.61
C PRO A 4 21.16 34.27 -0.79
N SER A 5 20.99 33.75 -2.00
CA SER A 5 20.10 32.63 -2.28
C SER A 5 20.54 31.43 -1.44
N SER A 6 19.68 30.98 -0.54
CA SER A 6 19.88 29.75 0.21
C SER A 6 20.07 28.58 -0.76
N PRO A 7 21.04 27.67 -0.54
CA PRO A 7 21.11 26.44 -1.30
C PRO A 7 19.78 25.66 -1.13
N PRO A 8 19.32 24.95 -2.17
CA PRO A 8 18.13 24.13 -2.05
C PRO A 8 18.32 23.07 -0.94
N PRO A 9 17.22 22.63 -0.31
CA PRO A 9 17.26 21.57 0.69
C PRO A 9 17.89 20.28 0.11
N SER A 10 18.75 19.61 0.88
CA SER A 10 19.29 18.29 0.56
C SER A 10 18.15 17.30 0.29
N CYS A 11 18.38 16.29 -0.56
CA CYS A 11 17.41 15.21 -0.69
C CYS A 11 17.15 14.55 0.68
N PRO A 12 15.90 14.16 0.95
CA PRO A 12 15.59 13.44 2.18
C PRO A 12 16.42 12.16 2.23
N SER A 13 17.16 11.96 3.32
CA SER A 13 17.86 10.71 3.57
C SER A 13 16.89 9.51 3.54
N PRO A 14 17.30 8.33 3.07
CA PRO A 14 16.44 7.16 3.01
C PRO A 14 15.81 6.88 4.38
N GLY A 15 14.48 6.88 4.45
CA GLY A 15 13.73 6.37 5.60
C GLY A 15 13.52 7.31 6.82
N ARG A 16 13.58 8.64 6.71
CA ARG A 16 13.16 9.53 7.82
C ARG A 16 12.10 10.56 7.43
N ASN A 17 10.89 10.37 7.97
CA ASN A 17 9.85 11.40 8.04
C ASN A 17 10.36 12.63 8.83
N ASN A 18 10.19 13.83 8.26
CA ASN A 18 10.02 15.13 8.92
C ASN A 18 10.86 15.46 10.19
N LEU A 19 12.18 15.33 10.13
CA LEU A 19 13.09 15.95 11.11
C LEU A 19 14.05 16.94 10.44
N TYR A 20 13.48 17.88 9.66
CA TYR A 20 14.24 18.90 8.94
C TYR A 20 14.83 20.01 9.84
N HIS A 21 14.51 20.02 11.15
CA HIS A 21 14.93 21.08 12.08
C HIS A 21 15.94 20.66 13.16
N LEU A 22 16.43 19.41 13.15
CA LEU A 22 17.32 18.88 14.20
C LEU A 22 18.63 18.27 13.70
N GLN A 23 19.11 18.65 12.52
CA GLN A 23 20.51 18.39 12.18
C GLN A 23 21.41 19.40 12.91
N THR A 24 21.99 18.97 14.03
CA THR A 24 23.19 19.63 14.57
C THR A 24 24.41 18.95 13.97
N ASN A 25 25.42 19.75 13.61
CA ASN A 25 26.65 19.25 13.03
C ASN A 25 27.29 18.24 14.02
N PRO A 26 27.60 17.00 13.59
CA PRO A 26 28.23 16.00 14.46
C PRO A 26 29.65 16.39 14.93
N GLN A 27 30.18 17.53 14.47
CA GLN A 27 31.43 18.15 14.95
C GLN A 27 31.22 19.14 16.11
N ASP A 28 29.98 19.55 16.44
CA ASP A 28 29.73 20.53 17.52
C ASP A 28 29.99 19.91 18.91
N PRO A 29 30.58 20.62 19.88
CA PRO A 29 30.67 20.15 21.26
C PRO A 29 29.30 19.76 21.82
N LEU A 30 29.21 18.67 22.59
CA LEU A 30 27.95 18.15 23.16
C LEU A 30 27.14 19.25 23.88
N SER A 31 27.84 20.17 24.57
CA SER A 31 27.26 21.32 25.24
C SER A 31 26.50 22.26 24.30
N ILE A 32 27.00 22.51 23.09
CA ILE A 32 26.34 23.37 22.08
C ILE A 32 25.13 22.66 21.46
N ARG A 33 25.22 21.34 21.25
CA ARG A 33 24.06 20.55 20.76
C ARG A 33 22.93 20.53 21.78
N VAL A 34 23.27 20.33 23.05
CA VAL A 34 22.31 20.42 24.16
C VAL A 34 21.75 21.84 24.29
N LEU A 35 22.58 22.88 24.17
CA LEU A 35 22.10 24.27 24.24
C LEU A 35 21.14 24.62 23.09
N ARG A 36 21.43 24.17 21.86
CA ARG A 36 20.54 24.36 20.70
C ARG A 36 19.24 23.58 20.83
N LEU A 37 19.28 22.36 21.36
CA LEU A 37 18.08 21.57 21.65
C LEU A 37 17.22 22.27 22.71
N VAL A 38 17.83 22.73 23.80
CA VAL A 38 17.13 23.46 24.87
C VAL A 38 16.58 24.79 24.36
N ALA A 39 17.33 25.54 23.55
CA ALA A 39 16.87 26.78 22.92
C ALA A 39 15.72 26.52 21.93
N TYR A 40 15.76 25.42 21.18
CA TYR A 40 14.69 25.02 20.25
C TYR A 40 13.41 24.62 20.98
N VAL A 41 13.53 23.86 22.08
CA VAL A 41 12.41 23.50 22.96
C VAL A 41 11.82 24.76 23.60
N LEU A 42 12.66 25.66 24.12
CA LEU A 42 12.22 26.95 24.67
C LEU A 42 11.54 27.81 23.60
N LEU A 43 12.08 27.87 22.38
CA LEU A 43 11.47 28.60 21.28
C LEU A 43 10.09 28.05 20.93
N HIS A 44 9.91 26.72 20.92
CA HIS A 44 8.62 26.06 20.66
C HIS A 44 7.63 26.28 21.80
N ILE A 45 8.08 26.27 23.06
CA ILE A 45 7.24 26.59 24.21
C ILE A 45 6.81 28.07 24.16
N ILE A 46 7.72 28.98 23.80
CA ILE A 46 7.44 30.42 23.67
C ILE A 46 6.52 30.71 22.48
N THR A 47 6.75 30.08 21.32
CA THR A 47 5.89 30.24 20.15
C THR A 47 4.52 29.62 20.37
N LEU A 48 4.43 28.45 21.00
CA LEU A 48 3.14 27.86 21.40
C LEU A 48 2.44 28.76 22.44
N GLY A 49 3.18 29.30 23.40
CA GLY A 49 2.67 30.27 24.37
C GLY A 49 2.15 31.55 23.71
N LEU A 50 2.88 32.10 22.73
CA LEU A 50 2.46 33.27 21.95
C LEU A 50 1.27 32.96 21.04
N LEU A 51 1.20 31.76 20.45
CA LEU A 51 0.08 31.31 19.63
C LEU A 51 -1.17 31.09 20.48
N LEU A 52 -1.02 30.53 21.68
CA LEU A 52 -2.10 30.41 22.66
C LEU A 52 -2.54 31.78 23.20
N LEU A 53 -1.60 32.70 23.41
CA LEU A 53 -1.90 34.08 23.82
C LEU A 53 -2.61 34.84 22.70
N LEU A 54 -2.15 34.69 21.45
CA LEU A 54 -2.81 35.23 20.27
C LEU A 54 -4.20 34.65 20.11
N HIS A 55 -4.35 33.32 20.20
CA HIS A 55 -5.64 32.63 20.18
C HIS A 55 -6.58 33.11 21.30
N TYR A 56 -6.06 33.28 22.52
CA TYR A 56 -6.82 33.81 23.64
C TYR A 56 -7.20 35.28 23.42
N CYS A 57 -6.29 36.11 22.92
CA CYS A 57 -6.57 37.50 22.59
C CYS A 57 -7.55 37.66 21.41
N THR A 58 -7.54 36.76 20.42
CA THR A 58 -8.41 36.82 19.24
C THR A 58 -9.77 36.18 19.47
N HIS A 59 -9.87 35.10 20.26
CA HIS A 59 -11.11 34.34 20.43
C HIS A 59 -11.75 34.48 21.82
N HIS A 60 -11.00 34.87 22.85
CA HIS A 60 -11.50 34.93 24.23
C HIS A 60 -11.42 36.32 24.89
N ALA A 61 -10.65 37.27 24.36
CA ALA A 61 -10.51 38.62 24.94
C ALA A 61 -11.49 39.67 24.41
N ARG A 62 -12.40 39.31 23.48
CA ARG A 62 -13.57 40.13 23.14
C ARG A 62 -14.79 39.64 23.91
N ASP A 63 -14.80 39.96 25.20
CA ASP A 63 -16.00 40.39 25.91
C ASP A 63 -15.61 41.17 27.17
N LYS A 64 -15.59 42.51 27.03
CA LYS A 64 -15.94 43.45 28.10
C LYS A 64 -17.39 43.80 27.79
N THR A 65 -18.40 43.67 28.64
CA THR A 65 -18.50 43.91 30.08
C THR A 65 -19.87 43.40 30.57
N ALA A 66 -19.91 42.57 31.62
CA ALA A 66 -21.01 42.54 32.58
C ALA A 66 -20.47 42.06 33.94
N ARG A 67 -20.93 42.72 35.00
CA ARG A 67 -20.39 42.71 36.37
C ARG A 67 -20.32 41.31 37.01
N PRO A 68 -19.44 41.09 38.01
CA PRO A 68 -19.39 39.82 38.74
C PRO A 68 -20.64 39.69 39.64
N ILE A 69 -21.45 38.67 39.38
CA ILE A 69 -22.47 38.20 40.33
C ILE A 69 -21.88 36.99 41.03
N ILE A 70 -21.68 37.13 42.35
CA ILE A 70 -21.29 36.06 43.26
C ILE A 70 -22.50 35.13 43.44
N PRO A 71 -22.42 33.81 43.14
CA PRO A 71 -23.44 32.87 43.58
C PRO A 71 -23.13 32.43 45.01
N VAL A 72 -23.97 32.91 45.91
CA VAL A 72 -24.09 32.48 47.30
C VAL A 72 -24.56 31.01 47.33
N GLN A 73 -23.84 30.17 48.09
CA GLN A 73 -24.34 28.86 48.51
C GLN A 73 -25.54 29.03 49.45
N PRO A 74 -26.58 28.19 49.33
CA PRO A 74 -26.91 27.38 50.52
C PRO A 74 -27.33 25.93 50.21
N GLN A 75 -26.64 25.04 50.91
CA GLN A 75 -27.11 23.90 51.72
C GLN A 75 -28.25 22.99 51.24
N SER A 76 -27.93 21.69 51.18
CA SER A 76 -28.83 20.54 51.24
C SER A 76 -29.61 20.49 52.57
N PRO A 77 -30.79 19.83 52.63
CA PRO A 77 -30.80 18.46 53.15
C PRO A 77 -31.84 17.50 52.50
N SER A 78 -31.59 16.20 52.61
CA SER A 78 -32.50 15.04 52.40
C SER A 78 -33.49 14.89 53.60
N PRO A 79 -34.30 13.81 53.79
CA PRO A 79 -34.80 12.69 52.96
C PRO A 79 -36.33 12.39 53.17
N THR A 80 -36.81 11.16 52.82
CA THR A 80 -37.83 10.28 53.50
C THR A 80 -39.17 9.91 52.79
N THR A 81 -39.28 8.60 52.45
CA THR A 81 -40.42 7.62 52.58
C THR A 81 -41.73 7.63 51.77
N SER A 82 -42.06 6.41 51.29
CA SER A 82 -43.33 5.82 50.79
C SER A 82 -44.45 5.74 51.86
N PRO A 83 -45.77 5.51 51.55
CA PRO A 83 -46.37 4.17 51.25
C PRO A 83 -47.59 4.14 50.26
N THR A 84 -47.84 3.04 49.51
CA THR A 84 -48.96 2.01 49.58
C THR A 84 -50.41 2.58 49.52
N SER A 85 -51.42 2.14 48.73
CA SER A 85 -51.98 0.81 48.39
C SER A 85 -53.16 0.86 47.35
N SER A 86 -53.23 -0.11 46.41
CA SER A 86 -54.34 -0.99 45.86
C SER A 86 -55.84 -0.54 45.76
N PRO A 87 -56.80 -1.24 45.07
CA PRO A 87 -56.82 -2.61 44.46
C PRO A 87 -57.46 -2.76 43.02
N ARG A 88 -57.05 -3.70 42.16
CA ARG A 88 -57.50 -5.12 41.92
C ARG A 88 -58.92 -5.32 41.37
N VAL A 89 -59.07 -5.87 40.14
CA VAL A 89 -59.91 -7.07 39.82
C VAL A 89 -59.34 -7.82 38.59
N SER A 90 -59.09 -9.12 38.75
CA SER A 90 -59.09 -10.19 37.72
C SER A 90 -59.80 -11.40 38.38
N PRO A 91 -60.34 -12.40 37.65
CA PRO A 91 -59.57 -13.64 37.47
C PRO A 91 -59.91 -14.61 36.29
N LEU A 92 -58.88 -15.39 35.90
CA LEU A 92 -58.76 -16.84 35.50
C LEU A 92 -59.77 -17.51 34.52
N SER A 93 -59.34 -18.34 33.56
CA SER A 93 -58.80 -19.72 33.79
C SER A 93 -58.10 -20.36 32.55
N SER A 94 -57.03 -21.15 32.79
CA SER A 94 -56.27 -22.05 31.88
C SER A 94 -57.01 -23.42 31.65
N PRO A 95 -56.55 -24.48 30.91
CA PRO A 95 -55.17 -25.01 30.67
C PRO A 95 -54.83 -25.59 29.24
N ALA A 96 -53.62 -26.17 29.09
CA ALA A 96 -52.92 -26.81 27.93
C ALA A 96 -53.54 -28.17 27.41
N PRO A 97 -52.94 -29.04 26.53
CA PRO A 97 -51.70 -29.06 25.71
C PRO A 97 -51.84 -29.62 24.23
N SER A 98 -50.71 -29.84 23.51
CA SER A 98 -50.57 -30.39 22.12
C SER A 98 -51.05 -31.85 21.87
N PRO A 99 -51.14 -32.33 20.60
CA PRO A 99 -50.28 -33.44 20.16
C PRO A 99 -49.88 -33.52 18.64
N LEU A 100 -49.19 -34.63 18.30
CA LEU A 100 -48.32 -35.02 17.16
C LEU A 100 -48.96 -35.45 15.79
N LEU A 101 -48.09 -35.49 14.75
CA LEU A 101 -48.11 -36.11 13.39
C LEU A 101 -48.40 -37.65 13.34
N PRO A 102 -48.75 -38.34 12.19
CA PRO A 102 -47.76 -38.79 11.15
C PRO A 102 -48.19 -39.24 9.69
N ARG A 103 -47.18 -39.26 8.77
CA ARG A 103 -46.77 -40.22 7.68
C ARG A 103 -47.68 -40.77 6.52
N SER A 104 -47.20 -40.55 5.27
CA SER A 104 -46.93 -41.39 4.03
C SER A 104 -47.81 -42.60 3.61
N PRO A 105 -47.89 -43.01 2.30
CA PRO A 105 -46.82 -43.78 1.61
C PRO A 105 -46.60 -43.61 0.06
N THR A 106 -45.34 -43.91 -0.34
CA THR A 106 -44.69 -44.43 -1.60
C THR A 106 -45.41 -44.70 -2.93
N GLN A 107 -44.77 -44.36 -4.08
CA GLN A 107 -44.14 -45.28 -5.08
C GLN A 107 -43.61 -44.55 -6.35
N GLN A 108 -42.59 -45.14 -7.00
CA GLN A 108 -41.81 -44.66 -8.16
C GLN A 108 -42.21 -45.43 -9.47
N PRO A 109 -41.51 -45.27 -10.61
CA PRO A 109 -41.97 -44.83 -11.97
C PRO A 109 -42.51 -45.97 -12.89
N PRO A 110 -42.87 -45.73 -14.19
CA PRO A 110 -41.91 -46.06 -15.27
C PRO A 110 -42.07 -45.35 -16.66
N GLN A 111 -40.97 -45.44 -17.45
CA GLN A 111 -40.87 -45.75 -18.89
C GLN A 111 -41.24 -44.73 -20.01
N GLU A 112 -40.22 -44.40 -20.82
CA GLU A 112 -40.33 -44.19 -22.28
C GLU A 112 -40.90 -45.45 -22.98
N PRO A 113 -41.58 -45.31 -24.13
CA PRO A 113 -40.87 -45.53 -25.38
C PRO A 113 -41.35 -44.71 -26.62
N ALA A 114 -40.37 -44.40 -27.47
CA ALA A 114 -40.37 -44.56 -28.93
C ALA A 114 -41.26 -43.70 -29.88
N THR A 115 -40.56 -43.33 -30.97
CA THR A 115 -40.99 -43.29 -32.39
C THR A 115 -41.63 -42.02 -32.98
N GLN A 116 -40.82 -41.39 -33.85
CA GLN A 116 -41.05 -41.13 -35.29
C GLN A 116 -42.16 -40.19 -35.75
N GLN A 117 -41.71 -39.24 -36.60
CA GLN A 117 -42.27 -38.82 -37.91
C GLN A 117 -43.69 -38.24 -37.91
N ARG A 118 -43.90 -36.97 -38.31
CA ARG A 118 -43.68 -36.29 -39.61
C ARG A 118 -45.06 -35.96 -40.22
N ALA A 119 -45.05 -34.88 -41.02
CA ALA A 119 -46.05 -34.48 -42.01
C ALA A 119 -47.25 -33.71 -41.45
N ASP A 120 -47.84 -32.72 -42.12
CA ASP A 120 -47.57 -31.93 -43.34
C ASP A 120 -48.73 -30.91 -43.38
N THR A 121 -48.58 -29.69 -43.89
CA THR A 121 -48.98 -29.34 -45.28
C THR A 121 -48.16 -28.11 -45.77
N ARG A 122 -47.37 -28.13 -46.88
CA ARG A 122 -47.69 -28.14 -48.34
C ARG A 122 -48.58 -26.94 -48.75
N GLN A 123 -48.26 -26.03 -49.70
CA GLN A 123 -47.76 -26.07 -51.11
C GLN A 123 -47.15 -24.68 -51.52
N VAL A 124 -46.08 -24.43 -52.31
CA VAL A 124 -45.62 -24.80 -53.70
C VAL A 124 -46.33 -23.98 -54.83
N PRO A 125 -45.76 -23.53 -56.00
CA PRO A 125 -44.40 -23.60 -56.64
C PRO A 125 -43.81 -22.29 -57.34
N PRO A 126 -42.61 -22.36 -57.99
CA PRO A 126 -41.88 -21.32 -58.78
C PRO A 126 -41.84 -21.59 -60.34
N PRO A 127 -41.11 -20.81 -61.17
CA PRO A 127 -39.84 -21.27 -61.84
C PRO A 127 -38.81 -20.14 -62.19
N ALA A 128 -37.47 -20.29 -62.11
CA ALA A 128 -36.42 -20.90 -62.99
C ALA A 128 -35.77 -19.94 -64.04
N ASP A 129 -34.42 -19.75 -64.00
CA ASP A 129 -33.47 -20.05 -65.11
C ASP A 129 -32.00 -19.53 -64.95
N THR A 130 -31.06 -20.48 -65.16
CA THR A 130 -29.70 -20.46 -65.78
C THR A 130 -28.52 -19.51 -65.40
N THR A 131 -27.38 -20.16 -65.08
CA THR A 131 -25.91 -19.82 -65.13
C THR A 131 -25.38 -19.35 -66.51
N PRO A 132 -24.16 -18.73 -66.71
CA PRO A 132 -22.80 -19.13 -66.20
C PRO A 132 -21.73 -18.01 -65.92
N PRO A 133 -20.49 -18.34 -65.45
CA PRO A 133 -19.33 -17.42 -65.24
C PRO A 133 -18.36 -17.39 -66.45
N PRO A 134 -17.41 -16.41 -66.64
CA PRO A 134 -16.07 -16.42 -65.99
C PRO A 134 -15.23 -15.08 -65.94
N ALA A 135 -14.06 -15.17 -65.27
CA ALA A 135 -12.74 -14.55 -65.59
C ALA A 135 -12.31 -13.13 -65.11
N GLN A 136 -10.98 -13.02 -64.91
CA GLN A 136 -10.14 -12.02 -64.22
C GLN A 136 -9.69 -10.80 -65.08
N GLN A 137 -9.48 -9.63 -64.41
CA GLN A 137 -8.52 -8.47 -64.63
C GLN A 137 -8.34 -7.83 -66.04
N PRO A 138 -7.79 -6.58 -66.26
CA PRO A 138 -7.02 -5.63 -65.39
C PRO A 138 -7.27 -4.08 -65.54
N ALA A 139 -6.57 -3.26 -64.71
CA ALA A 139 -6.07 -1.85 -64.86
C ALA A 139 -6.98 -0.57 -64.74
N ALA A 140 -6.37 0.53 -64.20
CA ALA A 140 -6.87 1.84 -63.67
C ALA A 140 -7.40 2.89 -64.70
N PRO A 141 -7.67 4.23 -64.44
CA PRO A 141 -7.65 5.12 -63.22
C PRO A 141 -8.86 6.14 -63.06
N ALA A 142 -8.76 7.10 -62.09
CA ALA A 142 -9.70 8.15 -61.55
C ALA A 142 -10.37 9.17 -62.56
N PRO A 143 -11.36 10.09 -62.26
CA PRO A 143 -11.45 11.13 -61.17
C PRO A 143 -12.87 11.61 -60.65
N GLN A 144 -12.90 12.74 -59.88
CA GLN A 144 -13.91 13.50 -59.05
C GLN A 144 -15.36 13.79 -59.55
N PRO A 145 -16.29 14.31 -58.68
CA PRO A 145 -16.78 15.72 -58.85
C PRO A 145 -17.26 16.51 -57.59
N GLN A 146 -17.45 17.83 -57.75
CA GLN A 146 -17.85 18.91 -56.78
C GLN A 146 -19.36 19.32 -56.83
N HIS A 147 -19.93 19.67 -55.64
CA HIS A 147 -20.93 20.72 -55.19
C HIS A 147 -22.13 21.22 -56.05
N PRO A 148 -23.14 22.03 -55.57
CA PRO A 148 -23.55 22.61 -54.23
C PRO A 148 -25.12 22.53 -53.95
N PRO A 149 -25.87 23.44 -53.25
CA PRO A 149 -25.87 24.00 -51.84
C PRO A 149 -27.28 24.06 -51.12
N VAL A 150 -27.39 24.24 -49.77
CA VAL A 150 -28.55 24.92 -49.05
C VAL A 150 -28.13 25.49 -47.65
N THR A 151 -28.82 26.58 -47.24
CA THR A 151 -28.72 27.61 -46.18
C THR A 151 -29.01 27.25 -44.70
N LYS A 152 -28.49 28.09 -43.77
CA LYS A 152 -28.72 28.16 -42.31
C LYS A 152 -29.43 29.47 -41.91
N ALA A 153 -30.24 29.46 -40.84
CA ALA A 153 -30.72 30.65 -40.12
C ALA A 153 -30.42 30.56 -38.60
N SER A 154 -30.19 31.73 -38.00
CA SER A 154 -29.53 32.07 -36.71
C SER A 154 -30.14 31.56 -35.40
N LEU A 155 -29.26 31.46 -34.39
CA LEU A 155 -29.49 31.95 -33.02
C LEU A 155 -28.25 32.76 -32.59
N ASP A 156 -28.49 34.03 -32.25
CA ASP A 156 -27.51 35.07 -31.93
C ASP A 156 -26.81 34.87 -30.58
N LEU A 157 -25.48 35.01 -30.57
CA LEU A 157 -24.65 35.36 -29.42
C LEU A 157 -23.79 36.56 -29.84
N PRO A 158 -23.51 37.53 -28.94
CA PRO A 158 -22.90 38.81 -29.30
C PRO A 158 -21.48 38.62 -29.85
N PRO A 159 -21.01 39.49 -30.79
CA PRO A 159 -19.72 39.33 -31.40
C PRO A 159 -18.61 39.47 -30.36
N ALA A 160 -17.72 38.48 -30.32
CA ALA A 160 -16.44 38.58 -29.65
C ALA A 160 -15.72 39.85 -30.13
N ALA A 161 -15.20 40.62 -29.19
CA ALA A 161 -14.40 41.81 -29.47
C ALA A 161 -13.27 41.46 -30.45
N PRO A 162 -12.98 42.30 -31.46
CA PRO A 162 -11.84 42.08 -32.33
C PRO A 162 -10.56 42.12 -31.49
N ALA A 163 -9.67 41.16 -31.76
CA ALA A 163 -8.33 41.15 -31.18
C ALA A 163 -7.68 42.53 -31.39
N PRO A 164 -7.08 43.13 -30.35
CA PRO A 164 -6.48 44.46 -30.50
C PRO A 164 -5.34 44.39 -31.53
N SER A 165 -5.42 45.24 -32.55
CA SER A 165 -4.32 45.52 -33.45
C SER A 165 -3.08 45.94 -32.64
N PRO A 166 -1.86 45.52 -33.03
CA PRO A 166 -0.65 45.89 -32.31
C PRO A 166 -0.51 47.42 -32.33
N VAL A 167 -0.40 48.02 -31.14
CA VAL A 167 -0.20 49.46 -30.96
C VAL A 167 1.14 49.84 -31.62
N PRO A 168 1.17 50.79 -32.58
CA PRO A 168 2.44 51.21 -33.17
C PRO A 168 3.29 51.93 -32.11
N GLY A 169 4.50 51.43 -31.87
CA GLY A 169 5.48 52.07 -30.98
C GLY A 169 5.75 51.37 -29.64
N LEU A 170 5.14 50.22 -29.36
CA LEU A 170 5.58 49.35 -28.26
C LEU A 170 6.68 48.40 -28.77
N PRO A 171 7.80 48.26 -28.04
CA PRO A 171 8.84 47.31 -28.43
C PRO A 171 8.26 45.89 -28.41
N SER A 172 8.58 45.11 -29.45
CA SER A 172 8.27 43.69 -29.53
C SER A 172 8.84 42.94 -28.32
N LEU A 173 8.27 41.78 -27.99
CA LEU A 173 8.80 40.93 -26.92
C LEU A 173 10.30 40.65 -27.12
N THR A 174 10.72 40.50 -28.37
CA THR A 174 12.10 40.34 -28.81
C THR A 174 12.94 41.59 -28.48
N GLU A 175 12.47 42.79 -28.80
CA GLU A 175 13.16 44.06 -28.47
C GLU A 175 13.26 44.31 -26.96
N ILE A 176 12.25 43.91 -26.18
CA ILE A 176 12.28 44.00 -24.71
C ILE A 176 13.30 43.01 -24.14
N ILE A 177 13.34 41.78 -24.65
CA ILE A 177 14.31 40.75 -24.25
C ILE A 177 15.73 41.19 -24.61
N ASP A 178 15.95 41.71 -25.82
CA ASP A 178 17.26 42.20 -26.28
C ASP A 178 17.73 43.43 -25.47
N SER A 179 16.79 44.32 -25.10
CA SER A 179 17.07 45.47 -24.23
C SER A 179 17.41 45.05 -22.79
N MET A 180 16.69 44.08 -22.22
CA MET A 180 17.02 43.52 -20.90
C MET A 180 18.33 42.73 -20.90
N GLN A 181 18.64 42.01 -21.97
CA GLN A 181 19.95 41.37 -22.15
C GLN A 181 21.05 42.42 -22.42
N GLY A 182 20.68 43.58 -22.96
CA GLY A 182 21.51 44.79 -23.05
C GLY A 182 21.96 45.37 -21.72
N LEU A 183 21.22 45.12 -20.63
CA LEU A 183 21.56 45.55 -19.27
C LEU A 183 22.63 44.66 -18.61
N GLY A 184 22.79 43.42 -19.07
CA GLY A 184 23.75 42.48 -18.51
C GLY A 184 25.15 42.65 -19.08
N VAL A 185 26.15 42.66 -18.20
CA VAL A 185 27.55 42.80 -18.57
C VAL A 185 28.14 41.41 -18.81
N VAL A 186 28.55 41.11 -20.04
CA VAL A 186 29.31 39.90 -20.36
C VAL A 186 30.75 40.26 -20.73
N PRO A 187 31.74 39.40 -20.46
CA PRO A 187 33.12 39.64 -20.88
C PRO A 187 33.22 39.89 -22.39
N ALA A 188 34.20 40.69 -22.79
CA ALA A 188 34.42 41.02 -24.21
C ALA A 188 34.73 39.75 -25.02
N GLY A 189 33.98 39.54 -26.11
CA GLY A 189 34.14 38.36 -26.97
C GLY A 189 33.23 37.17 -26.64
N VAL A 190 32.43 37.24 -25.56
CA VAL A 190 31.49 36.18 -25.18
C VAL A 190 30.15 36.37 -25.90
N ASP A 191 29.67 35.35 -26.61
CA ASP A 191 28.32 35.35 -27.19
C ASP A 191 27.27 35.37 -26.07
N ARG A 192 26.30 36.27 -26.16
CA ARG A 192 25.20 36.42 -25.20
C ARG A 192 24.30 35.18 -25.09
N LYS A 193 24.34 34.27 -26.06
CA LYS A 193 23.61 32.99 -26.02
C LYS A 193 24.47 31.77 -25.66
N SER A 194 25.74 31.99 -25.30
CA SER A 194 26.66 30.95 -24.80
C SER A 194 26.33 30.52 -23.37
N LEU A 195 26.94 29.41 -22.95
CA LEU A 195 26.85 28.93 -21.58
C LEU A 195 27.54 29.90 -20.60
N GLU A 196 28.67 30.49 -20.99
CA GLU A 196 29.37 31.50 -20.19
C GLU A 196 28.50 32.75 -19.96
N ALA A 197 27.78 33.22 -20.97
CA ALA A 197 26.86 34.34 -20.82
C ALA A 197 25.71 34.00 -19.86
N MET A 198 25.12 32.80 -19.97
CA MET A 198 24.07 32.35 -19.05
C MET A 198 24.53 32.39 -17.58
N VAL A 199 25.78 31.98 -17.31
CA VAL A 199 26.39 32.00 -15.97
C VAL A 199 26.56 33.44 -15.48
N ASN A 200 27.12 34.32 -16.31
CA ASN A 200 27.32 35.72 -15.93
C ASN A 200 25.99 36.45 -15.66
N PHE A 201 24.96 36.18 -16.47
CA PHE A 201 23.62 36.73 -16.23
C PHE A 201 22.99 36.18 -14.95
N ASN A 202 23.20 34.89 -14.64
CA ASN A 202 22.72 34.29 -13.41
C ASN A 202 23.39 34.92 -12.17
N GLU A 203 24.71 35.11 -12.21
CA GLU A 203 25.47 35.74 -11.11
C GLU A 203 25.11 37.22 -10.91
N GLN A 204 24.61 37.90 -11.95
CA GLN A 204 24.08 39.26 -11.87
C GLN A 204 22.60 39.31 -11.45
N GLY A 205 21.94 38.16 -11.23
CA GLY A 205 20.51 38.08 -10.92
C GLY A 205 19.59 38.46 -12.09
N LEU A 206 20.10 38.44 -13.32
CA LEU A 206 19.36 38.79 -14.54
C LEU A 206 18.61 37.59 -15.12
N SER A 207 19.12 36.38 -14.91
CA SER A 207 18.36 35.14 -15.09
C SER A 207 17.43 34.93 -13.88
N PRO A 208 16.12 34.59 -14.05
CA PRO A 208 15.47 34.12 -15.28
C PRO A 208 14.48 35.15 -15.87
N ASN A 209 14.70 36.47 -15.72
CA ASN A 209 13.71 37.46 -16.13
C ASN A 209 13.38 37.43 -17.64
N SER A 210 14.27 36.90 -18.50
CA SER A 210 13.98 36.62 -19.91
C SER A 210 13.13 35.37 -20.15
N ALA A 211 13.25 34.32 -19.32
CA ALA A 211 12.42 33.10 -19.43
C ALA A 211 11.00 33.31 -18.87
N ARG A 212 10.82 34.28 -17.97
CA ARG A 212 9.51 34.73 -17.45
C ARG A 212 8.57 35.25 -18.54
N LEU A 213 9.08 35.68 -19.69
CA LEU A 213 8.28 36.24 -20.79
C LEU A 213 7.80 35.19 -21.80
N THR A 214 8.36 33.98 -21.77
CA THR A 214 7.98 32.84 -22.63
C THR A 214 7.07 31.84 -21.91
N ILE A 215 7.00 31.89 -20.58
CA ILE A 215 6.11 31.07 -19.76
C ILE A 215 4.75 31.77 -19.65
N THR A 216 3.67 31.14 -20.12
CA THR A 216 2.31 31.69 -20.07
C THR A 216 1.91 32.14 -18.66
N ALA A 217 1.17 33.25 -18.56
CA ALA A 217 0.72 33.90 -17.32
C ALA A 217 -0.07 33.00 -16.32
N ALA A 218 -0.46 31.78 -16.72
CA ALA A 218 -1.14 30.80 -15.88
C ALA A 218 -0.21 30.01 -14.93
N GLN A 219 1.12 30.13 -15.08
CA GLN A 219 2.08 29.39 -14.27
C GLN A 219 2.71 30.31 -13.22
N ILE A 220 2.23 30.19 -11.97
CA ILE A 220 2.90 30.75 -10.79
C ILE A 220 4.35 30.25 -10.82
N LEU A 221 5.32 31.17 -10.85
CA LEU A 221 6.74 30.83 -10.83
C LEU A 221 7.03 29.84 -9.71
N ASN A 222 7.44 28.63 -10.08
CA ASN A 222 7.98 27.70 -9.11
C ASN A 222 9.41 28.19 -8.75
N PRO A 223 9.65 28.62 -7.49
CA PRO A 223 10.97 29.12 -7.07
C PRO A 223 12.09 28.07 -7.24
N LEU A 224 11.74 26.79 -7.38
CA LEU A 224 12.69 25.70 -7.64
C LEU A 224 13.35 25.76 -9.03
N PHE A 225 12.75 26.43 -10.02
CA PHE A 225 13.35 26.56 -11.35
C PHE A 225 14.47 27.61 -11.40
N VAL A 226 14.48 28.59 -10.49
CA VAL A 226 15.55 29.60 -10.41
C VAL A 226 16.91 28.98 -10.06
N ALA A 227 16.91 27.89 -9.28
CA ALA A 227 18.14 27.18 -8.88
C ALA A 227 18.84 26.46 -10.05
N THR A 228 18.11 26.17 -11.13
CA THR A 228 18.57 25.30 -12.23
C THR A 228 19.37 26.00 -13.33
N TYR A 229 19.66 27.30 -13.25
CA TYR A 229 20.58 27.93 -14.21
C TYR A 229 22.04 27.62 -13.87
N PRO A 230 22.93 27.50 -14.87
CA PRO A 230 24.35 27.27 -14.65
C PRO A 230 24.99 28.41 -13.85
N LYS A 231 25.93 28.05 -12.96
CA LYS A 231 26.73 28.96 -12.13
C LYS A 231 28.18 28.48 -12.05
N ARG A 232 29.10 29.34 -11.62
CA ARG A 232 30.50 28.91 -11.38
C ARG A 232 30.55 28.01 -10.13
N ILE A 233 31.41 26.99 -10.16
CA ILE A 233 31.68 26.11 -9.01
C ILE A 233 32.15 26.96 -7.81
N GLN A 234 33.07 27.90 -8.04
CA GLN A 234 33.56 28.80 -7.00
C GLN A 234 32.44 29.63 -6.37
N SER A 235 31.44 30.05 -7.13
CA SER A 235 30.30 30.83 -6.60
C SER A 235 29.43 30.00 -5.65
N HIS A 236 29.35 28.68 -5.86
CA HIS A 236 28.63 27.78 -4.97
C HIS A 236 29.45 27.34 -3.75
N PHE A 237 30.73 27.02 -3.94
CA PHE A 237 31.62 26.49 -2.91
C PHE A 237 32.52 27.57 -2.27
N GLN A 238 32.21 28.86 -2.43
CA GLN A 238 33.13 29.96 -2.10
C GLN A 238 33.67 29.90 -0.67
N MET A 239 32.77 29.71 0.32
CA MET A 239 33.15 29.64 1.73
C MET A 239 34.03 28.43 2.01
N ILE A 240 33.64 27.26 1.48
CA ILE A 240 34.36 26.00 1.67
C ILE A 240 35.77 26.10 1.07
N MET A 241 35.91 26.62 -0.16
CA MET A 241 37.23 26.80 -0.76
C MET A 241 38.12 27.73 0.08
N ARG A 242 37.55 28.81 0.63
CA ARG A 242 38.28 29.77 1.48
C ARG A 242 38.72 29.13 2.80
N ASP A 243 37.85 28.33 3.42
CA ASP A 243 38.13 27.62 4.67
C ASP A 243 39.21 26.54 4.47
N LEU A 244 39.15 25.81 3.35
CA LEU A 244 40.19 24.84 2.97
C LEU A 244 41.54 25.53 2.72
N GLU A 245 41.54 26.65 1.99
CA GLU A 245 42.75 27.45 1.77
C GLU A 245 43.35 27.95 3.10
N HIS A 246 42.52 28.42 4.03
CA HIS A 246 42.97 28.86 5.35
C HIS A 246 43.54 27.71 6.19
N SER A 247 42.87 26.55 6.20
CA SER A 247 43.33 25.35 6.90
C SER A 247 44.69 24.87 6.37
N ILE A 248 44.88 24.92 5.05
CA ILE A 248 46.15 24.53 4.40
C ILE A 248 47.28 25.53 4.73
N GLN A 249 46.96 26.82 4.80
CA GLN A 249 47.95 27.87 5.08
C GLN A 249 48.38 27.91 6.55
N THR A 250 47.47 27.62 7.48
CA THR A 250 47.72 27.73 8.93
C THR A 250 48.07 26.42 9.61
N GLY A 251 47.72 25.29 8.99
CA GLY A 251 47.94 23.95 9.53
C GLY A 251 49.33 23.36 9.23
N ASN A 252 49.72 22.34 10.00
CA ASN A 252 50.95 21.59 9.77
C ASN A 252 50.82 20.72 8.50
N PRO A 253 51.72 20.81 7.49
CA PRO A 253 51.66 19.98 6.28
C PRO A 253 51.71 18.46 6.51
N GLN A 254 52.23 18.02 7.66
CA GLN A 254 52.27 16.62 8.07
C GLN A 254 50.97 16.14 8.73
N ASN A 255 50.05 17.06 9.07
CA ASN A 255 48.75 16.69 9.62
C ASN A 255 47.87 16.08 8.51
N GLU A 256 47.20 14.98 8.83
CA GLU A 256 46.30 14.28 7.93
C GLU A 256 45.15 15.19 7.47
N ASP A 257 44.57 15.99 8.38
CA ASP A 257 43.49 16.93 8.05
C ASP A 257 43.91 17.97 6.99
N VAL A 258 45.16 18.42 7.05
CA VAL A 258 45.73 19.39 6.09
C VAL A 258 45.96 18.72 4.74
N GLN A 259 46.37 17.45 4.73
CA GLN A 259 46.54 16.67 3.50
C GLN A 259 45.17 16.36 2.85
N VAL A 260 44.17 16.00 3.64
CA VAL A 260 42.77 15.84 3.18
C VAL A 260 42.24 17.15 2.60
N ALA A 261 42.46 18.28 3.28
CA ALA A 261 42.04 19.59 2.78
C ALA A 261 42.69 19.93 1.44
N LYS A 262 43.97 19.57 1.22
CA LYS A 262 44.64 19.72 -0.08
C LYS A 262 43.97 18.93 -1.19
N LEU A 263 43.60 17.67 -0.94
CA LEU A 263 42.91 16.83 -1.91
C LEU A 263 41.54 17.41 -2.29
N GLN A 264 40.76 17.81 -1.28
CA GLN A 264 39.44 18.42 -1.49
C GLN A 264 39.52 19.75 -2.26
N LEU A 265 40.46 20.63 -1.89
CA LEU A 265 40.66 21.89 -2.59
C LEU A 265 41.15 21.68 -4.03
N SER A 266 42.02 20.69 -4.26
CA SER A 266 42.49 20.33 -5.60
C SER A 266 41.35 19.91 -6.51
N GLN A 267 40.42 19.08 -6.01
CA GLN A 267 39.22 18.73 -6.77
C GLN A 267 38.38 19.98 -7.08
N LEU A 268 38.07 20.82 -6.08
CA LEU A 268 37.22 21.99 -6.30
C LEU A 268 37.85 22.98 -7.29
N LYS A 269 39.18 23.13 -7.28
CA LYS A 269 39.91 23.94 -8.27
C LYS A 269 39.79 23.33 -9.66
N HIS A 270 40.03 22.03 -9.82
CA HIS A 270 39.84 21.33 -11.09
C HIS A 270 38.42 21.50 -11.64
N LEU A 271 37.40 21.22 -10.82
CA LEU A 271 36.01 21.35 -11.22
C LEU A 271 35.68 22.80 -11.61
N ASN A 272 36.20 23.78 -10.87
CA ASN A 272 35.99 25.19 -11.20
C ASN A 272 36.72 25.63 -12.47
N GLU A 273 37.85 25.04 -12.82
CA GLU A 273 38.56 25.37 -14.06
C GLU A 273 37.86 24.78 -15.29
N HIS A 274 37.26 23.59 -15.15
CA HIS A 274 36.77 22.82 -16.30
C HIS A 274 35.25 22.76 -16.42
N TYR A 275 34.46 23.10 -15.38
CA TYR A 275 33.01 22.91 -15.39
C TYR A 275 32.21 24.07 -14.77
N TYR A 276 31.03 24.33 -15.31
CA TYR A 276 29.94 25.05 -14.66
C TYR A 276 29.04 24.06 -13.92
N LEU A 277 28.45 24.52 -12.81
CA LEU A 277 27.53 23.74 -11.99
C LEU A 277 26.10 24.11 -12.30
N VAL A 278 25.24 23.11 -12.49
CA VAL A 278 23.79 23.27 -12.51
C VAL A 278 23.20 22.59 -11.28
N ASP A 279 22.56 23.39 -10.43
CA ASP A 279 21.99 22.95 -9.16
C ASP A 279 20.52 22.58 -9.36
N VAL A 280 20.19 21.29 -9.25
CA VAL A 280 18.83 20.80 -9.51
C VAL A 280 18.03 20.67 -8.21
N PRO A 281 16.68 20.71 -8.26
CA PRO A 281 15.85 20.57 -7.07
C PRO A 281 16.02 19.19 -6.41
N GLY A 282 16.10 19.17 -5.08
CA GLY A 282 16.17 17.95 -4.26
C GLY A 282 14.82 17.25 -4.08
N ASP A 283 14.08 17.01 -5.17
CA ASP A 283 12.72 16.42 -5.15
C ASP A 283 12.71 14.88 -5.31
N GLY A 284 13.87 14.23 -5.18
CA GLY A 284 14.06 12.80 -5.43
C GLY A 284 14.21 12.43 -6.91
N ASN A 285 14.25 13.40 -7.83
CA ASN A 285 14.54 13.19 -9.26
C ASN A 285 15.80 13.93 -9.72
N CYS A 286 16.65 14.35 -8.79
CA CYS A 286 17.84 15.15 -9.07
C CYS A 286 18.77 14.44 -10.07
N PHE A 287 19.05 13.15 -9.91
CA PHE A 287 19.88 12.38 -10.85
C PHE A 287 19.32 12.43 -12.29
N TYR A 288 18.06 12.06 -12.50
CA TYR A 288 17.45 12.02 -13.84
C TYR A 288 17.43 13.41 -14.48
N ARG A 289 17.20 14.45 -13.68
CA ARG A 289 17.20 15.83 -14.17
C ARG A 289 18.61 16.28 -14.55
N SER A 290 19.61 15.99 -13.72
CA SER A 290 21.02 16.28 -14.02
C SER A 290 21.47 15.56 -15.28
N PHE A 291 21.13 14.26 -15.41
CA PHE A 291 21.42 13.47 -16.60
C PHE A 291 20.75 14.06 -17.84
N HIS A 292 19.45 14.41 -17.78
CA HIS A 292 18.73 14.98 -18.92
C HIS A 292 19.36 16.29 -19.42
N ILE A 293 19.74 17.19 -18.49
CA ILE A 293 20.40 18.46 -18.81
C ILE A 293 21.75 18.19 -19.50
N GLY A 294 22.57 17.31 -18.92
CA GLY A 294 23.86 16.94 -19.50
C GLY A 294 23.70 16.27 -20.87
N TRP A 295 22.73 15.37 -21.03
CA TRP A 295 22.46 14.63 -22.26
C TRP A 295 22.08 15.55 -23.42
N MET A 296 21.09 16.42 -23.24
CA MET A 296 20.67 17.35 -24.31
C MET A 296 21.79 18.36 -24.64
N SER A 297 22.52 18.82 -23.61
CA SER A 297 23.66 19.71 -23.80
C SER A 297 24.83 19.03 -24.53
N SER A 298 25.03 17.72 -24.31
CA SER A 298 26.03 16.92 -25.04
C SER A 298 25.66 16.77 -26.51
N LEU A 299 24.39 16.47 -26.82
CA LEU A 299 23.91 16.36 -28.20
C LEU A 299 24.00 17.69 -28.94
N MET A 300 23.66 18.80 -28.27
CA MET A 300 23.75 20.14 -28.84
C MET A 300 25.19 20.54 -29.19
N ARG A 301 26.15 20.09 -28.37
CA ARG A 301 27.58 20.31 -28.57
C ARG A 301 28.24 19.29 -29.50
N SER A 302 27.49 18.29 -29.98
CA SER A 302 28.00 17.35 -30.98
C SER A 302 28.28 18.08 -32.29
N ARG A 303 29.39 17.74 -32.94
CA ARG A 303 29.72 18.23 -34.29
C ARG A 303 28.84 17.59 -35.37
N ASP A 304 28.03 16.59 -35.03
CA ASP A 304 27.11 15.93 -35.95
C ASP A 304 25.77 16.70 -36.07
N PRO A 305 25.42 17.24 -37.26
CA PRO A 305 24.14 17.92 -37.47
C PRO A 305 22.91 16.99 -37.37
N GLN A 306 23.11 15.67 -37.41
CA GLN A 306 22.06 14.67 -37.19
C GLN A 306 22.08 14.08 -35.78
N ALA A 307 22.90 14.60 -34.85
CA ALA A 307 23.05 14.03 -33.50
C ALA A 307 21.70 13.79 -32.78
N PHE A 308 20.79 14.76 -32.84
CA PHE A 308 19.45 14.62 -32.25
C PHE A 308 18.58 13.57 -32.94
N GLU A 309 18.57 13.51 -34.28
CA GLU A 309 17.77 12.51 -35.00
C GLU A 309 18.35 11.10 -34.81
N ASN A 310 19.68 10.96 -34.89
CA ASN A 310 20.39 9.71 -34.63
C ASN A 310 20.10 9.20 -33.21
N GLU A 311 20.11 10.09 -32.22
CA GLU A 311 19.78 9.72 -30.84
C GLU A 311 18.30 9.35 -30.68
N ALA A 312 17.38 10.10 -31.30
CA ALA A 312 15.96 9.79 -31.30
C ALA A 312 15.68 8.40 -31.90
N GLN A 313 16.37 8.04 -32.99
CA GLN A 313 16.29 6.71 -33.59
C GLN A 313 16.91 5.64 -32.70
N ARG A 314 18.06 5.93 -32.06
CA ARG A 314 18.73 5.01 -31.14
C ARG A 314 17.82 4.61 -29.99
N ILE A 315 17.18 5.59 -29.33
CA ILE A 315 16.30 5.29 -28.18
C ILE A 315 15.04 4.51 -28.58
N LEU A 316 14.52 4.73 -29.79
CA LEU A 316 13.41 3.93 -30.34
C LEU A 316 13.85 2.50 -30.71
N GLY A 317 15.14 2.30 -30.96
CA GLY A 317 15.75 1.01 -31.25
C GLY A 317 16.08 0.17 -30.01
N LEU A 318 16.09 0.77 -28.81
CA LEU A 318 16.42 0.06 -27.56
C LEU A 318 15.42 -1.07 -27.27
N PRO A 319 15.86 -2.17 -26.63
CA PRO A 319 14.96 -3.23 -26.17
C PRO A 319 13.81 -2.70 -25.31
N PHE A 320 14.06 -1.66 -24.51
CA PHE A 320 13.06 -0.93 -23.73
C PHE A 320 11.85 -0.46 -24.56
N ALA A 321 12.07 0.08 -25.76
CA ALA A 321 10.97 0.56 -26.61
C ALA A 321 10.10 -0.58 -27.17
N ARG A 322 10.61 -1.82 -27.14
CA ARG A 322 9.92 -3.02 -27.62
C ARG A 322 9.27 -3.83 -26.50
N SER A 323 9.60 -3.56 -25.23
CA SER A 323 9.14 -4.37 -24.09
C SER A 323 7.66 -4.21 -23.75
N SER A 324 7.05 -3.05 -24.02
CA SER A 324 5.60 -2.85 -23.84
C SER A 324 5.04 -1.71 -24.67
N ALA A 325 3.72 -1.67 -24.87
CA ALA A 325 3.05 -0.56 -25.55
C ALA A 325 3.27 0.78 -24.81
N ARG A 326 3.27 0.75 -23.48
CA ARG A 326 3.54 1.93 -22.63
C ARG A 326 4.97 2.44 -22.81
N ASN A 327 5.96 1.55 -22.78
CA ASN A 327 7.36 1.94 -22.95
C ASN A 327 7.65 2.42 -24.37
N ARG A 328 6.97 1.84 -25.37
CA ARG A 328 6.99 2.33 -26.76
C ARG A 328 6.47 3.76 -26.84
N LEU A 329 5.30 4.04 -26.27
CA LEU A 329 4.73 5.38 -26.26
C LEU A 329 5.65 6.38 -25.56
N LEU A 330 6.22 6.01 -24.40
CA LEU A 330 7.15 6.85 -23.66
C LEU A 330 8.43 7.12 -24.45
N SER A 331 8.94 6.11 -25.16
CA SER A 331 10.10 6.26 -26.06
C SER A 331 9.78 7.16 -27.26
N GLN A 332 8.58 7.06 -27.83
CA GLN A 332 8.10 7.95 -28.90
C GLN A 332 7.95 9.40 -28.44
N GLN A 333 7.40 9.60 -27.24
CA GLN A 333 7.29 10.93 -26.63
C GLN A 333 8.68 11.52 -26.39
N MET A 334 9.60 10.77 -25.80
CA MET A 334 10.97 11.24 -25.58
C MET A 334 11.71 11.49 -26.90
N ALA A 335 11.57 10.62 -27.90
CA ALA A 335 12.15 10.83 -29.23
C ALA A 335 11.61 12.10 -29.90
N THR A 336 10.33 12.43 -29.67
CA THR A 336 9.74 13.69 -30.16
C THR A 336 10.35 14.90 -29.47
N VAL A 337 10.60 14.82 -28.15
CA VAL A 337 11.32 15.88 -27.42
C VAL A 337 12.75 16.03 -27.93
N ILE A 338 13.48 14.93 -28.14
CA ILE A 338 14.86 14.99 -28.68
C ILE A 338 14.86 15.59 -30.09
N ARG A 339 13.91 15.23 -30.95
CA ARG A 339 13.78 15.82 -32.30
C ARG A 339 13.47 17.30 -32.26
N SER A 340 12.59 17.75 -31.36
CA SER A 340 12.26 19.17 -31.26
C SER A 340 13.48 20.02 -30.88
N CYS A 341 14.44 19.43 -30.14
CA CYS A 341 15.71 20.10 -29.83
C CYS A 341 16.55 20.46 -31.07
N GLN A 342 16.39 19.75 -32.19
CA GLN A 342 17.16 19.98 -33.42
C GLN A 342 16.94 21.38 -34.02
N HIS A 343 15.82 22.03 -33.70
CA HIS A 343 15.45 23.35 -34.22
C HIS A 343 16.14 24.50 -33.49
N TYR A 344 16.74 24.27 -32.31
CA TYR A 344 17.45 25.32 -31.58
C TYR A 344 18.89 25.45 -32.08
N GLN A 345 19.34 26.69 -32.24
CA GLN A 345 20.69 26.99 -32.75
C GLN A 345 21.72 27.22 -31.64
N ASN A 346 21.29 27.49 -30.41
CA ASN A 346 22.18 27.76 -29.28
C ASN A 346 21.66 27.10 -27.98
N ILE A 347 22.56 26.95 -27.01
CA ILE A 347 22.28 26.23 -25.77
C ILE A 347 21.26 26.97 -24.91
N LYS A 348 21.26 28.31 -24.91
CA LYS A 348 20.32 29.12 -24.15
C LYS A 348 18.87 28.88 -24.58
N ASP A 349 18.60 28.89 -25.88
CA ASP A 349 17.25 28.68 -26.40
C ASP A 349 16.77 27.24 -26.16
N LEU A 350 17.66 26.24 -26.22
CA LEU A 350 17.35 24.86 -25.82
C LEU A 350 17.03 24.77 -24.32
N TYR A 351 17.80 25.46 -23.49
CA TYR A 351 17.64 25.47 -22.04
C TYR A 351 16.29 26.06 -21.65
N ASP A 352 16.00 27.26 -22.15
CA ASP A 352 14.80 28.02 -21.81
C ASP A 352 13.51 27.32 -22.27
N ASN A 353 13.53 26.68 -23.45
CA ASN A 353 12.31 26.12 -24.06
C ASN A 353 12.11 24.62 -23.82
N VAL A 354 13.17 23.85 -23.51
CA VAL A 354 13.08 22.40 -23.29
C VAL A 354 13.45 22.01 -21.87
N LEU A 355 14.67 22.35 -21.42
CA LEU A 355 15.18 21.88 -20.12
C LEU A 355 14.48 22.52 -18.92
N LEU A 356 13.93 23.73 -19.10
CA LEU A 356 13.09 24.40 -18.10
C LEU A 356 11.59 24.20 -18.33
N SER A 357 11.19 23.43 -19.37
CA SER A 357 9.78 23.25 -19.70
C SER A 357 9.08 22.33 -18.69
N PRO A 358 7.94 22.76 -18.11
CA PRO A 358 7.12 21.91 -17.26
C PRO A 358 6.40 20.81 -18.05
N LEU A 359 6.41 20.86 -19.38
CA LEU A 359 5.84 19.82 -20.24
C LEU A 359 6.88 18.77 -20.62
N HIS A 360 8.10 19.18 -21.00
CA HIS A 360 9.12 18.27 -21.52
C HIS A 360 9.90 17.56 -20.40
N THR A 361 10.22 18.27 -19.31
CA THR A 361 11.05 17.72 -18.22
C THR A 361 10.40 16.48 -17.55
N PRO A 362 9.09 16.46 -17.25
CA PRO A 362 8.45 15.27 -16.69
C PRO A 362 8.49 14.05 -17.63
N ILE A 363 8.40 14.26 -18.95
CA ILE A 363 8.52 13.19 -19.95
C ILE A 363 9.92 12.58 -19.88
N ALA A 364 10.95 13.42 -19.85
CA ALA A 364 12.34 12.96 -19.77
C ALA A 364 12.64 12.20 -18.47
N ILE A 365 12.19 12.73 -17.32
CA ILE A 365 12.35 12.06 -16.02
C ILE A 365 11.64 10.70 -16.03
N SER A 366 10.39 10.66 -16.52
CA SER A 366 9.63 9.42 -16.62
C SER A 366 10.33 8.41 -17.53
N TYR A 367 10.80 8.83 -18.71
CA TYR A 367 11.54 7.98 -19.64
C TYR A 367 12.80 7.39 -18.99
N LEU A 368 13.67 8.24 -18.41
CA LEU A 368 14.91 7.80 -17.78
C LEU A 368 14.63 6.86 -16.61
N LYS A 369 13.67 7.16 -15.75
CA LYS A 369 13.33 6.30 -14.60
C LYS A 369 12.85 4.92 -15.04
N ASN A 370 11.99 4.84 -16.06
CA ASN A 370 11.51 3.55 -16.56
C ASN A 370 12.58 2.78 -17.34
N LEU A 371 13.47 3.47 -18.07
CA LEU A 371 14.61 2.85 -18.74
C LEU A 371 15.62 2.28 -17.74
N ALA A 372 15.90 3.01 -16.65
CA ALA A 372 16.78 2.57 -15.57
C ALA A 372 16.26 1.28 -14.95
N LEU A 373 14.98 1.26 -14.59
CA LEU A 373 14.30 0.08 -14.03
C LEU A 373 14.39 -1.12 -14.98
N PHE A 374 14.04 -0.93 -16.24
CA PHE A 374 14.11 -2.01 -17.24
C PHE A 374 15.53 -2.57 -17.38
N THR A 375 16.53 -1.69 -17.47
CA THR A 375 17.93 -2.12 -17.69
C THR A 375 18.51 -2.78 -16.44
N MET A 376 18.18 -2.27 -15.25
CA MET A 376 18.52 -2.90 -13.98
C MET A 376 17.93 -4.31 -13.89
N ASP A 377 16.67 -4.48 -14.27
CA ASP A 377 16.00 -5.77 -14.22
C ASP A 377 16.65 -6.79 -15.18
N GLU A 378 16.94 -6.39 -16.42
CA GLU A 378 17.69 -7.23 -17.39
C GLU A 378 19.09 -7.61 -16.88
N ASN A 379 19.79 -6.66 -16.26
CA ASN A 379 21.11 -6.89 -15.69
C ASN A 379 21.05 -7.88 -14.52
N ARG A 380 20.02 -7.81 -13.66
CA ARG A 380 19.81 -8.77 -12.56
C ARG A 380 19.57 -10.18 -13.08
N ILE A 381 18.71 -10.34 -14.09
CA ILE A 381 18.43 -11.66 -14.70
C ILE A 381 19.70 -12.26 -15.28
N THR A 382 20.49 -11.45 -15.99
CA THR A 382 21.73 -11.90 -16.65
C THR A 382 22.83 -12.24 -15.63
N SER A 383 23.03 -11.38 -14.62
CA SER A 383 24.12 -11.54 -13.63
C SER A 383 23.86 -12.66 -12.62
N LEU A 384 22.60 -12.90 -12.24
CA LEU A 384 22.23 -13.93 -11.26
C LEU A 384 21.95 -15.29 -11.90
N GLY A 385 22.09 -15.44 -13.22
CA GLY A 385 21.99 -16.73 -13.90
C GLY A 385 20.56 -17.26 -14.03
N GLY A 386 19.57 -16.37 -14.11
CA GLY A 386 18.18 -16.72 -14.43
C GLY A 386 17.12 -16.16 -13.46
N GLU A 387 15.86 -16.28 -13.88
CA GLU A 387 14.69 -15.70 -13.19
C GLU A 387 14.48 -16.27 -11.79
N ASP A 388 14.78 -17.55 -11.55
CA ASP A 388 14.57 -18.19 -10.25
C ASP A 388 15.49 -17.62 -9.17
N ASN A 389 16.73 -17.28 -9.53
CA ASN A 389 17.69 -16.66 -8.61
C ASN A 389 17.30 -15.21 -8.30
N VAL A 390 16.79 -14.47 -9.30
CA VAL A 390 16.23 -13.12 -9.10
C VAL A 390 15.01 -13.19 -8.19
N ARG A 391 14.10 -14.14 -8.42
CA ARG A 391 12.92 -14.37 -7.59
C ARG A 391 13.33 -14.65 -6.14
N ALA A 392 14.27 -15.56 -5.94
CA ALA A 392 14.78 -15.89 -4.60
C ALA A 392 15.39 -14.67 -3.91
N LEU A 393 16.16 -13.84 -4.63
CA LEU A 393 16.74 -12.60 -4.11
C LEU A 393 15.66 -11.61 -3.67
N ILE A 394 14.70 -11.31 -4.56
CA ILE A 394 13.62 -10.35 -4.29
C ILE A 394 12.77 -10.80 -3.11
N LEU A 395 12.30 -12.05 -3.12
CA LEU A 395 11.48 -12.59 -2.03
C LEU A 395 12.27 -12.67 -0.73
N GLY A 396 13.57 -12.98 -0.80
CA GLY A 396 14.48 -12.89 0.34
C GLY A 396 14.47 -11.50 0.94
N GLN A 397 14.78 -10.46 0.16
CA GLN A 397 14.79 -9.07 0.61
C GLN A 397 13.45 -8.60 1.16
N MET A 398 12.34 -8.94 0.49
CA MET A 398 11.00 -8.59 0.94
C MET A 398 10.64 -9.28 2.26
N THR A 399 10.98 -10.56 2.41
CA THR A 399 10.77 -11.32 3.67
C THR A 399 11.68 -10.77 4.79
N GLU A 400 12.84 -10.24 4.42
CA GLU A 400 13.75 -9.62 5.35
C GLU A 400 13.32 -8.22 5.81
N ALA A 401 12.59 -7.49 4.98
CA ALA A 401 12.06 -6.16 5.25
C ALA A 401 10.51 -6.16 5.22
N PRO A 402 9.83 -6.48 6.34
CA PRO A 402 8.37 -6.53 6.40
C PRO A 402 7.66 -5.24 5.97
N GLU A 403 8.30 -4.08 6.10
CA GLU A 403 7.74 -2.82 5.57
C GLU A 403 7.52 -2.91 4.06
N MET A 404 8.46 -3.50 3.32
CA MET A 404 8.36 -3.67 1.86
C MET A 404 7.23 -4.63 1.47
N LEU A 405 7.03 -5.71 2.22
CA LEU A 405 5.88 -6.61 2.02
C LEU A 405 4.56 -5.88 2.29
N ALA A 406 4.49 -5.10 3.36
CA ALA A 406 3.29 -4.34 3.70
C ALA A 406 2.96 -3.29 2.63
N ASP A 407 3.98 -2.58 2.14
CA ASP A 407 3.83 -1.60 1.07
C ASP A 407 3.48 -2.26 -0.27
N SER A 408 3.97 -3.47 -0.53
CA SER A 408 3.59 -4.25 -1.72
C SER A 408 2.13 -4.65 -1.68
N LEU A 409 1.67 -5.20 -0.54
CA LEU A 409 0.26 -5.52 -0.34
C LEU A 409 -0.62 -4.27 -0.47
N LYS A 410 -0.21 -3.16 0.13
CA LYS A 410 -0.89 -1.85 -0.01
C LYS A 410 -0.92 -1.38 -1.46
N LYS A 411 0.16 -1.57 -2.22
CA LYS A 411 0.23 -1.19 -3.64
C LYS A 411 -0.72 -2.01 -4.48
N ILE A 412 -0.82 -3.32 -4.23
CA ILE A 412 -1.80 -4.20 -4.89
C ILE A 412 -3.23 -3.72 -4.57
N ILE A 413 -3.54 -3.44 -3.31
CA ILE A 413 -4.84 -2.88 -2.89
C ILE A 413 -5.18 -1.59 -3.66
N GLN A 414 -4.21 -0.71 -3.84
CA GLN A 414 -4.39 0.57 -4.54
C GLN A 414 -4.61 0.40 -6.03
N THR A 415 -3.78 -0.42 -6.67
CA THR A 415 -3.65 -0.45 -8.14
C THR A 415 -4.41 -1.60 -8.80
N GLN A 416 -4.64 -2.69 -8.09
CA GLN A 416 -5.28 -3.91 -8.59
C GLN A 416 -6.22 -4.50 -7.52
N PRO A 417 -7.30 -3.78 -7.15
CA PRO A 417 -8.24 -4.23 -6.12
C PRO A 417 -8.92 -5.57 -6.45
N SER A 418 -9.02 -5.90 -7.75
CA SER A 418 -9.58 -7.14 -8.26
C SER A 418 -8.53 -8.23 -8.52
N SER A 419 -7.29 -8.05 -8.05
CA SER A 419 -6.22 -9.02 -8.29
C SER A 419 -6.55 -10.40 -7.71
N PRO A 420 -6.12 -11.49 -8.38
CA PRO A 420 -6.23 -12.85 -7.84
C PRO A 420 -5.61 -12.98 -6.44
N ILE A 421 -4.49 -12.29 -6.20
CA ILE A 421 -3.75 -12.28 -4.92
C ILE A 421 -4.63 -11.79 -3.77
N LEU A 422 -5.30 -10.65 -3.94
CA LEU A 422 -6.21 -10.15 -2.91
C LEU A 422 -7.38 -11.11 -2.70
N ASN A 423 -7.91 -11.69 -3.77
CA ASN A 423 -8.95 -12.71 -3.66
C ASN A 423 -8.46 -13.99 -2.96
N HIS A 424 -7.21 -14.40 -3.13
CA HIS A 424 -6.61 -15.55 -2.45
C HIS A 424 -6.45 -15.27 -0.96
N ILE A 425 -5.92 -14.10 -0.58
CA ILE A 425 -5.78 -13.72 0.83
C ILE A 425 -7.15 -13.53 1.48
N PHE A 426 -8.09 -12.92 0.76
CA PHE A 426 -9.46 -12.66 1.22
C PHE A 426 -10.27 -13.96 1.39
N ARG A 427 -10.22 -14.87 0.41
CA ARG A 427 -11.02 -16.10 0.41
C ARG A 427 -10.31 -17.29 1.05
N GLY A 428 -8.99 -17.25 1.21
CA GLY A 428 -8.16 -18.34 1.74
C GLY A 428 -8.22 -19.63 0.92
N ASN A 429 -8.48 -19.52 -0.38
CA ASN A 429 -8.77 -20.69 -1.23
C ASN A 429 -7.51 -21.41 -1.75
N VAL A 430 -6.32 -20.82 -1.57
CA VAL A 430 -5.03 -21.41 -1.98
C VAL A 430 -4.34 -22.00 -0.76
N LEU A 431 -3.77 -23.19 -0.91
CA LEU A 431 -2.96 -23.85 0.13
C LEU A 431 -1.48 -23.59 -0.20
N PRO A 432 -0.82 -22.61 0.45
CA PRO A 432 0.58 -22.27 0.17
C PRO A 432 1.56 -23.32 0.70
N ILE A 433 1.09 -24.20 1.60
CA ILE A 433 1.88 -25.24 2.23
C ILE A 433 2.03 -26.44 1.29
N THR A 434 3.24 -26.63 0.77
CA THR A 434 3.56 -27.72 -0.16
C THR A 434 4.19 -28.94 0.52
N GLY A 435 4.97 -28.79 1.60
CA GLY A 435 5.65 -29.94 2.24
C GLY A 435 4.73 -30.95 2.95
N ALA A 436 5.04 -32.25 2.86
CA ALA A 436 4.24 -33.30 3.50
C ALA A 436 4.14 -33.14 5.03
N ALA A 437 5.23 -32.75 5.69
CA ALA A 437 5.26 -32.52 7.14
C ALA A 437 4.32 -31.38 7.59
N ASP A 438 4.27 -30.30 6.81
CA ASP A 438 3.44 -29.13 7.12
C ASP A 438 1.96 -29.40 6.80
N GLN A 439 1.69 -30.13 5.71
CA GLN A 439 0.33 -30.63 5.41
C GLN A 439 -0.16 -31.60 6.49
N CYS A 440 0.71 -32.49 6.99
CA CYS A 440 0.41 -33.37 8.12
C CYS A 440 0.10 -32.54 9.39
N SER A 441 0.91 -31.52 9.68
CA SER A 441 0.68 -30.62 10.81
C SER A 441 -0.66 -29.89 10.71
N LEU A 442 -1.05 -29.42 9.51
CA LEU A 442 -2.37 -28.80 9.28
C LEU A 442 -3.52 -29.80 9.49
N ALA A 443 -3.36 -31.04 9.01
CA ALA A 443 -4.35 -32.10 9.25
C ALA A 443 -4.50 -32.42 10.74
N LEU A 444 -3.39 -32.51 11.48
CA LEU A 444 -3.37 -32.78 12.92
C LEU A 444 -3.92 -31.60 13.73
N GLU A 445 -3.69 -30.36 13.29
CA GLU A 445 -4.27 -29.15 13.88
C GLU A 445 -5.81 -29.14 13.78
N PHE A 446 -6.36 -29.62 12.67
CA PHE A 446 -7.81 -29.68 12.43
C PHE A 446 -8.42 -31.05 12.74
N LEU A 447 -7.66 -31.96 13.34
CA LEU A 447 -8.05 -33.36 13.56
C LEU A 447 -9.43 -33.50 14.21
N SER A 448 -9.71 -32.72 15.26
CA SER A 448 -10.99 -32.75 15.96
C SER A 448 -12.21 -32.43 15.07
N GLN A 449 -12.02 -31.72 13.96
CA GLN A 449 -13.08 -31.43 12.98
C GLN A 449 -13.13 -32.46 11.86
N LEU A 450 -11.96 -32.98 11.46
CA LEU A 450 -11.85 -33.98 10.40
C LEU A 450 -12.40 -35.34 10.82
N LEU A 451 -12.31 -35.67 12.11
CA LEU A 451 -12.93 -36.87 12.67
C LEU A 451 -14.46 -36.75 12.68
N LEU A 452 -15.13 -37.81 12.22
CA LEU A 452 -16.58 -38.01 12.25
C LEU A 452 -16.86 -39.29 13.02
N ASN A 453 -17.90 -39.29 13.86
CA ASN A 453 -18.41 -40.52 14.44
C ASN A 453 -19.42 -41.20 13.49
N ASP A 454 -19.81 -42.44 13.80
CA ASP A 454 -20.75 -43.20 12.96
C ASP A 454 -22.11 -42.51 12.80
N GLN A 455 -22.56 -41.75 13.82
CA GLN A 455 -23.81 -41.00 13.77
C GLN A 455 -23.71 -39.80 12.81
N ASP A 456 -22.58 -39.08 12.83
CA ASP A 456 -22.30 -37.96 11.95
C ASP A 456 -22.25 -38.43 10.49
N VAL A 457 -21.66 -39.61 10.23
CA VAL A 457 -21.63 -40.21 8.89
C VAL A 457 -23.03 -40.59 8.43
N GLN A 458 -23.85 -41.20 9.30
CA GLN A 458 -25.23 -41.57 8.96
C GLN A 458 -26.15 -40.37 8.69
N GLN A 459 -25.84 -39.19 9.25
CA GLN A 459 -26.58 -37.96 9.02
C GLN A 459 -26.23 -37.27 7.68
N LEU A 460 -25.15 -37.68 7.00
CA LEU A 460 -24.81 -37.15 5.69
C LEU A 460 -25.75 -37.70 4.60
N PRO A 461 -25.98 -36.96 3.50
CA PRO A 461 -26.70 -37.46 2.33
C PRO A 461 -26.08 -38.78 1.83
N GLN A 462 -26.91 -39.73 1.38
CA GLN A 462 -26.47 -41.09 1.02
C GLN A 462 -25.31 -41.09 0.00
N GLU A 463 -25.30 -40.14 -0.94
CA GLU A 463 -24.22 -39.92 -1.92
C GLU A 463 -22.88 -39.49 -1.30
N GLN A 464 -22.90 -38.88 -0.11
CA GLN A 464 -21.71 -38.39 0.60
C GLN A 464 -21.22 -39.33 1.72
N GLN A 465 -22.05 -40.29 2.14
CA GLN A 465 -21.69 -41.25 3.21
C GLN A 465 -20.49 -42.11 2.82
N GLN A 466 -20.46 -42.62 1.58
CA GLN A 466 -19.37 -43.47 1.10
C GLN A 466 -18.05 -42.70 1.02
N ALA A 467 -18.08 -41.46 0.50
CA ALA A 467 -16.91 -40.59 0.46
C ALA A 467 -16.40 -40.22 1.87
N ALA A 468 -17.31 -39.96 2.82
CA ALA A 468 -16.96 -39.68 4.20
C ALA A 468 -16.33 -40.90 4.90
N ALA A 469 -16.86 -42.11 4.68
CA ALA A 469 -16.29 -43.34 5.22
C ALA A 469 -14.90 -43.63 4.65
N GLN A 470 -14.71 -43.45 3.33
CA GLN A 470 -13.40 -43.59 2.69
C GLN A 470 -12.40 -42.57 3.24
N LEU A 471 -12.82 -41.32 3.46
CA LEU A 471 -11.98 -40.29 4.06
C LEU A 471 -11.60 -40.63 5.52
N GLN A 472 -12.53 -41.16 6.34
CA GLN A 472 -12.21 -41.60 7.71
C GLN A 472 -11.18 -42.74 7.71
N ALA A 473 -11.32 -43.73 6.82
CA ALA A 473 -10.34 -44.80 6.68
C ALA A 473 -8.95 -44.25 6.29
N SER A 474 -8.93 -43.26 5.40
CA SER A 474 -7.71 -42.56 4.97
C SER A 474 -7.08 -41.77 6.14
N LEU A 475 -7.90 -41.07 6.91
CA LEU A 475 -7.43 -40.31 8.08
C LEU A 475 -6.87 -41.23 9.17
N ASN A 476 -7.43 -42.44 9.34
CA ASN A 476 -6.90 -43.44 10.26
C ASN A 476 -5.48 -43.89 9.88
N GLU A 477 -5.22 -44.11 8.59
CA GLU A 477 -3.88 -44.43 8.09
C GLU A 477 -2.86 -43.34 8.45
N LEU A 478 -3.20 -42.07 8.23
CA LEU A 478 -2.36 -40.92 8.62
C LEU A 478 -2.09 -40.88 10.13
N ILE A 479 -3.13 -41.10 10.93
CA ILE A 479 -3.07 -41.12 12.39
C ILE A 479 -2.14 -42.22 12.90
N ASP A 480 -2.24 -43.42 12.30
CA ASP A 480 -1.47 -44.58 12.73
C ASP A 480 0.01 -44.39 12.39
N VAL A 481 0.32 -43.81 11.21
CA VAL A 481 1.68 -43.40 10.85
C VAL A 481 2.22 -42.36 11.83
N ALA A 482 1.50 -41.27 12.06
CA ALA A 482 1.92 -40.20 12.97
C ALA A 482 2.14 -40.74 14.39
N SER A 483 1.23 -41.59 14.89
CA SER A 483 1.35 -42.22 16.21
C SER A 483 2.60 -43.11 16.29
N THR A 484 2.86 -43.91 15.26
CA THR A 484 4.03 -44.80 15.20
C THR A 484 5.33 -44.01 15.21
N VAL A 485 5.41 -42.91 14.45
CA VAL A 485 6.59 -42.03 14.42
C VAL A 485 6.85 -41.42 15.79
N LEU A 486 5.81 -40.88 16.45
CA LEU A 486 5.96 -40.27 17.78
C LEU A 486 6.40 -41.30 18.83
N VAL A 487 5.78 -42.48 18.84
CA VAL A 487 6.12 -43.56 19.80
C VAL A 487 7.54 -44.08 19.56
N SER A 488 7.96 -44.24 18.30
CA SER A 488 9.32 -44.67 17.95
C SER A 488 10.38 -43.63 18.31
N GLY A 489 10.01 -42.35 18.33
CA GLY A 489 10.83 -41.23 18.79
C GLY A 489 10.79 -40.97 20.30
N ASP A 490 10.46 -42.00 21.10
CA ASP A 490 10.40 -41.96 22.57
C ASP A 490 9.30 -41.05 23.16
N LEU A 491 8.30 -40.63 22.37
CA LEU A 491 7.08 -39.97 22.87
C LEU A 491 6.00 -41.01 23.19
N THR A 492 6.35 -41.93 24.10
CA THR A 492 5.50 -43.01 24.61
C THR A 492 4.55 -42.51 25.70
N GLU A 493 3.53 -43.31 26.04
CA GLU A 493 2.57 -42.97 27.10
C GLU A 493 3.25 -42.68 28.44
N THR A 494 4.29 -43.46 28.78
CA THR A 494 5.06 -43.31 30.01
C THR A 494 5.78 -41.97 30.11
N ASN A 495 6.21 -41.42 28.96
CA ASN A 495 6.95 -40.16 28.89
C ASN A 495 6.01 -38.95 28.76
N VAL A 496 4.85 -39.10 28.11
CA VAL A 496 3.90 -38.00 27.87
C VAL A 496 2.92 -37.78 29.03
N ALA A 497 2.48 -38.83 29.72
CA ALA A 497 1.55 -38.68 30.85
C ALA A 497 2.08 -37.77 31.99
N PRO A 498 3.37 -37.83 32.39
CA PRO A 498 3.96 -36.89 33.34
C PRO A 498 3.92 -35.43 32.87
N ILE A 499 4.17 -35.19 31.57
CA ILE A 499 4.12 -33.85 30.96
C ILE A 499 2.72 -33.26 31.18
N ILE A 500 1.68 -33.98 30.79
CA ILE A 500 0.27 -33.54 30.94
C ILE A 500 -0.11 -33.32 32.40
N ARG A 501 0.35 -34.20 33.31
CA ARG A 501 0.09 -34.07 34.76
C ARG A 501 0.73 -32.82 35.35
N ASN A 502 1.84 -32.35 34.78
CA ASN A 502 2.58 -31.19 35.26
C ASN A 502 2.20 -29.88 34.56
N LEU A 503 1.35 -29.91 33.52
CA LEU A 503 0.86 -28.69 32.88
C LEU A 503 0.09 -27.78 33.86
N PRO A 504 0.16 -26.45 33.70
CA PRO A 504 -0.66 -25.48 34.44
C PRO A 504 -2.16 -25.83 34.41
N ARG A 505 -2.91 -25.42 35.44
CA ARG A 505 -4.34 -25.78 35.59
C ARG A 505 -5.18 -25.26 34.42
N GLU A 506 -4.82 -24.10 33.91
CA GLU A 506 -5.40 -23.39 32.77
C GLU A 506 -5.30 -24.27 31.51
N ILE A 507 -4.08 -24.69 31.15
CA ILE A 507 -3.80 -25.52 29.97
C ILE A 507 -4.46 -26.89 30.12
N ARG A 508 -4.35 -27.51 31.30
CA ARG A 508 -4.89 -28.84 31.56
C ARG A 508 -6.42 -28.89 31.44
N GLY A 509 -7.11 -27.82 31.82
CA GLY A 509 -8.56 -27.71 31.66
C GLY A 509 -8.97 -27.72 30.18
N HIS A 510 -8.26 -26.96 29.34
CA HIS A 510 -8.48 -26.95 27.88
C HIS A 510 -8.12 -28.28 27.24
N TYR A 511 -6.98 -28.87 27.61
CA TYR A 511 -6.54 -30.19 27.12
C TYR A 511 -7.58 -31.28 27.41
N ARG A 512 -8.13 -31.34 28.63
CA ARG A 512 -9.16 -32.32 28.99
C ARG A 512 -10.40 -32.21 28.11
N LYS A 513 -10.90 -30.98 27.89
CA LYS A 513 -12.07 -30.76 27.02
C LYS A 513 -11.77 -31.15 25.57
N PHE A 514 -10.58 -30.84 25.08
CA PHE A 514 -10.15 -31.21 23.73
C PHE A 514 -10.02 -32.73 23.57
N SER A 515 -9.36 -33.40 24.52
CA SER A 515 -9.18 -34.86 24.54
C SER A 515 -10.53 -35.59 24.64
N GLN A 516 -11.47 -35.10 25.46
CA GLN A 516 -12.84 -35.63 25.52
C GLN A 516 -13.54 -35.54 24.18
N ALA A 517 -13.52 -34.37 23.53
CA ALA A 517 -14.16 -34.18 22.23
C ALA A 517 -13.57 -35.08 21.12
N ILE A 518 -12.27 -35.36 21.17
CA ILE A 518 -11.64 -36.32 20.26
C ILE A 518 -12.09 -37.76 20.57
N THR A 519 -12.12 -38.14 21.85
CA THR A 519 -12.50 -39.49 22.29
C THR A 519 -13.97 -39.79 21.98
N GLU A 520 -14.85 -38.80 22.10
CA GLU A 520 -16.27 -38.92 21.71
C GLU A 520 -16.44 -39.19 20.21
N LYS A 521 -15.54 -38.64 19.38
CA LYS A 521 -15.58 -38.83 17.92
C LYS A 521 -14.95 -40.14 17.46
N ARG A 522 -13.88 -40.58 18.13
CA ARG A 522 -13.19 -41.85 17.85
C ARG A 522 -12.93 -42.60 19.16
N PRO A 523 -13.92 -43.37 19.65
CA PRO A 523 -13.77 -44.12 20.89
C PRO A 523 -12.90 -45.37 20.73
N ASN A 524 -12.90 -46.01 19.54
CA ASN A 524 -12.17 -47.26 19.28
C ASN A 524 -11.52 -47.29 17.88
N PRO A 525 -10.24 -47.70 17.75
CA PRO A 525 -9.25 -47.76 18.83
C PRO A 525 -8.91 -46.35 19.33
N PRO A 526 -8.59 -46.19 20.63
CA PRO A 526 -8.24 -44.90 21.20
C PRO A 526 -6.93 -44.36 20.58
N LEU A 527 -6.88 -43.04 20.44
CA LEU A 527 -5.70 -42.33 19.92
C LEU A 527 -4.58 -42.30 20.97
N ALA A 528 -3.32 -42.38 20.53
CA ALA A 528 -2.18 -42.23 21.42
C ALA A 528 -2.16 -40.85 22.08
N THR A 529 -1.85 -40.78 23.38
CA THR A 529 -1.84 -39.52 24.13
C THR A 529 -0.83 -38.51 23.58
N SER A 530 0.29 -38.99 23.03
CA SER A 530 1.28 -38.15 22.34
C SER A 530 0.70 -37.44 21.12
N LEU A 531 -0.11 -38.14 20.32
CA LEU A 531 -0.80 -37.55 19.16
C LEU A 531 -1.88 -36.56 19.59
N ILE A 532 -2.67 -36.89 20.62
CA ILE A 532 -3.70 -35.98 21.16
C ILE A 532 -3.05 -34.69 21.68
N LEU A 533 -1.94 -34.79 22.40
CA LEU A 533 -1.20 -33.63 22.91
C LEU A 533 -0.59 -32.80 21.77
N LEU A 534 -0.02 -33.44 20.75
CA LEU A 534 0.49 -32.76 19.56
C LEU A 534 -0.64 -31.99 18.84
N SER A 535 -1.75 -32.66 18.51
CA SER A 535 -2.91 -32.02 17.90
C SER A 535 -3.44 -30.87 18.75
N PHE A 536 -3.51 -31.04 20.07
CA PHE A 536 -3.91 -29.97 20.99
C PHE A 536 -2.98 -28.76 20.88
N LEU A 537 -1.66 -28.94 20.92
CA LEU A 537 -0.71 -27.82 20.88
C LEU A 537 -0.67 -27.14 19.51
N LEU A 538 -0.82 -27.90 18.42
CA LEU A 538 -0.99 -27.33 17.08
C LEU A 538 -2.25 -26.47 16.98
N SER A 539 -3.38 -26.92 17.57
CA SER A 539 -4.64 -26.14 17.59
C SER A 539 -4.60 -24.94 18.54
N HIS A 540 -3.66 -24.89 19.49
CA HIS A 540 -3.59 -23.89 20.55
C HIS A 540 -2.18 -23.28 20.66
N PRO A 541 -1.70 -22.54 19.63
CA PRO A 541 -0.35 -21.97 19.63
C PRO A 541 -0.10 -21.01 20.80
N SER A 542 -1.15 -20.45 21.41
CA SER A 542 -1.03 -19.63 22.63
C SER A 542 -0.47 -20.40 23.83
N CYS A 543 -0.72 -21.71 23.94
CA CYS A 543 -0.15 -22.57 24.98
C CYS A 543 1.37 -22.70 24.80
N VAL A 544 1.83 -22.82 23.56
CA VAL A 544 3.25 -22.93 23.19
C VAL A 544 3.99 -21.62 23.46
N ALA A 545 3.41 -20.50 23.00
CA ALA A 545 4.02 -19.18 23.17
C ALA A 545 4.20 -18.76 24.64
N ASN A 546 3.35 -19.26 25.54
CA ASN A 546 3.32 -18.85 26.94
C ASN A 546 3.82 -19.94 27.92
N ASN A 547 4.20 -21.13 27.45
CA ASN A 547 4.67 -22.22 28.30
C ASN A 547 5.81 -23.02 27.64
N ALA A 548 6.98 -23.03 28.29
CA ALA A 548 8.19 -23.70 27.79
C ALA A 548 7.99 -25.21 27.60
N VAL A 549 7.33 -25.90 28.53
CA VAL A 549 7.10 -27.36 28.44
C VAL A 549 6.26 -27.71 27.20
N CYS A 550 5.25 -26.91 26.89
CA CYS A 550 4.48 -27.05 25.65
C CYS A 550 5.35 -26.82 24.40
N SER A 551 6.24 -25.82 24.44
CA SER A 551 7.16 -25.51 23.35
C SER A 551 8.18 -26.62 23.10
N ASP A 552 8.78 -27.15 24.17
CA ASP A 552 9.78 -28.22 24.10
C ASP A 552 9.16 -29.49 23.51
N PHE A 553 7.98 -29.88 24.00
CA PHE A 553 7.24 -31.03 23.46
C PHE A 553 6.87 -30.84 21.99
N LEU A 554 6.30 -29.68 21.62
CA LEU A 554 5.89 -29.43 20.23
C LEU A 554 7.09 -29.47 19.29
N THR A 555 8.22 -28.85 19.68
CA THR A 555 9.45 -28.83 18.90
C THR A 555 9.99 -30.24 18.68
N GLN A 556 10.03 -31.07 19.73
CA GLN A 556 10.46 -32.47 19.63
C GLN A 556 9.54 -33.27 18.71
N ALA A 557 8.23 -33.16 18.88
CA ALA A 557 7.25 -33.89 18.08
C ALA A 557 7.28 -33.49 16.59
N GLN A 558 7.40 -32.18 16.30
CA GLN A 558 7.52 -31.69 14.92
C GLN A 558 8.85 -32.09 14.28
N ALA A 559 9.95 -32.12 15.03
CA ALA A 559 11.24 -32.61 14.53
C ALA A 559 11.17 -34.09 14.12
N LEU A 560 10.52 -34.94 14.93
CA LEU A 560 10.32 -36.35 14.61
C LEU A 560 9.49 -36.55 13.33
N LEU A 561 8.37 -35.82 13.21
CA LEU A 561 7.54 -35.87 12.00
C LEU A 561 8.30 -35.35 10.78
N LYS A 562 9.01 -34.23 10.91
CA LYS A 562 9.79 -33.65 9.81
C LYS A 562 10.95 -34.55 9.37
N ASN A 563 11.60 -35.26 10.28
CA ASN A 563 12.65 -36.22 9.92
C ASN A 563 12.11 -37.42 9.12
N THR A 564 10.81 -37.74 9.25
CA THR A 564 10.18 -38.85 8.53
C THR A 564 9.49 -38.40 7.24
N LEU A 565 8.91 -37.19 7.24
CA LEU A 565 8.08 -36.65 6.16
C LEU A 565 8.79 -35.56 5.33
N GLY A 566 9.98 -35.12 5.73
CA GLY A 566 10.59 -33.86 5.27
C GLY A 566 11.08 -33.85 3.83
N ASP A 567 11.43 -35.01 3.29
CA ASP A 567 11.94 -35.13 1.91
C ASP A 567 10.81 -35.17 0.86
N GLU A 568 9.55 -35.28 1.30
CA GLU A 568 8.40 -35.45 0.42
C GLU A 568 7.66 -34.13 0.12
N GLN A 569 7.38 -33.92 -1.17
CA GLN A 569 6.72 -32.71 -1.68
C GLN A 569 5.20 -32.69 -1.46
N SER A 570 4.59 -33.76 -0.96
CA SER A 570 3.17 -33.75 -0.60
C SER A 570 2.81 -34.91 0.32
N LEU A 571 1.85 -34.70 1.21
CA LEU A 571 1.36 -35.73 2.13
C LEU A 571 0.69 -36.88 1.37
N VAL A 572 -0.04 -36.55 0.30
CA VAL A 572 -0.66 -37.52 -0.61
C VAL A 572 0.40 -38.41 -1.27
N GLY A 573 1.50 -37.80 -1.72
CA GLY A 573 2.64 -38.52 -2.32
C GLY A 573 3.28 -39.50 -1.34
N PHE A 574 3.60 -39.02 -0.13
CA PHE A 574 4.15 -39.85 0.94
C PHE A 574 3.24 -41.03 1.30
N LEU A 575 1.93 -40.81 1.40
CA LEU A 575 0.96 -41.85 1.72
C LEU A 575 0.60 -42.75 0.51
N GLY A 576 1.13 -42.45 -0.68
CA GLY A 576 0.82 -43.19 -1.91
C GLY A 576 -0.64 -43.07 -2.38
N TRP A 577 -1.37 -42.04 -1.95
CA TRP A 577 -2.78 -41.85 -2.30
C TRP A 577 -2.92 -41.32 -3.73
N ARG A 578 -3.92 -41.82 -4.48
CA ARG A 578 -4.18 -41.40 -5.88
C ARG A 578 -5.69 -41.21 -6.12
N GLY A 579 -6.03 -40.45 -7.16
CA GLY A 579 -7.41 -40.25 -7.61
C GLY A 579 -8.29 -39.52 -6.59
N GLU A 580 -9.50 -40.02 -6.37
CA GLU A 580 -10.51 -39.38 -5.50
C GLU A 580 -10.05 -39.23 -4.04
N LYS A 581 -9.28 -40.19 -3.51
CA LYS A 581 -8.72 -40.16 -2.14
C LYS A 581 -7.81 -38.95 -1.92
N ALA A 582 -6.96 -38.66 -2.91
CA ALA A 582 -6.06 -37.50 -2.90
C ALA A 582 -6.83 -36.17 -2.98
N SER A 583 -7.80 -36.08 -3.88
CA SER A 583 -8.64 -34.90 -4.07
C SER A 583 -9.45 -34.57 -2.80
N ALA A 584 -9.99 -35.59 -2.13
CA ALA A 584 -10.73 -35.42 -0.89
C ALA A 584 -9.87 -34.84 0.24
N LEU A 585 -8.63 -35.30 0.39
CA LEU A 585 -7.69 -34.75 1.38
C LEU A 585 -7.31 -33.30 1.05
N ASP A 586 -6.95 -33.01 -0.20
CA ASP A 586 -6.60 -31.65 -0.64
C ASP A 586 -7.75 -30.65 -0.39
N ALA A 587 -9.00 -31.05 -0.71
CA ALA A 587 -10.17 -30.22 -0.42
C ALA A 587 -10.34 -29.92 1.08
N LYS A 588 -10.06 -30.90 1.95
CA LYS A 588 -10.10 -30.71 3.42
C LYS A 588 -8.95 -29.86 3.93
N LEU A 589 -7.74 -30.01 3.40
CA LEU A 589 -6.60 -29.18 3.74
C LEU A 589 -6.84 -27.73 3.33
N LYS A 590 -7.33 -27.48 2.11
CA LYS A 590 -7.74 -26.15 1.65
C LYS A 590 -8.82 -25.54 2.54
N SER A 591 -9.86 -26.31 2.89
CA SER A 591 -10.90 -25.84 3.81
C SER A 591 -10.36 -25.51 5.20
N SER A 592 -9.42 -26.31 5.71
CA SER A 592 -8.79 -26.10 7.02
C SER A 592 -7.91 -24.85 6.99
N TRP A 593 -7.10 -24.69 5.94
CA TRP A 593 -6.28 -23.51 5.70
C TRP A 593 -7.11 -22.24 5.65
N LYS A 594 -8.18 -22.26 4.85
CA LYS A 594 -9.13 -21.15 4.72
C LYS A 594 -9.68 -20.70 6.08
N GLN A 595 -10.09 -21.65 6.92
CA GLN A 595 -10.58 -21.34 8.26
C GLN A 595 -9.46 -20.85 9.19
N LYS A 596 -8.27 -21.45 9.10
CA LYS A 596 -7.09 -21.05 9.87
C LYS A 596 -6.71 -19.61 9.58
N GLN A 597 -6.59 -19.24 8.30
CA GLN A 597 -6.29 -17.88 7.85
C GLN A 597 -7.36 -16.88 8.31
N ALA A 598 -8.65 -17.21 8.19
CA ALA A 598 -9.72 -16.34 8.69
C ALA A 598 -9.67 -16.15 10.22
N GLY A 599 -9.36 -17.21 10.98
CA GLY A 599 -9.13 -17.14 12.41
C GLY A 599 -7.96 -16.23 12.77
N SER A 600 -6.84 -16.37 12.05
CA SER A 600 -5.65 -15.53 12.20
C SER A 600 -5.91 -14.06 11.93
N LEU A 601 -6.69 -13.73 10.89
CA LEU A 601 -7.12 -12.35 10.61
C LEU A 601 -7.91 -11.74 11.78
N ILE A 602 -8.78 -12.54 12.41
CA ILE A 602 -9.50 -12.13 13.62
C ILE A 602 -8.51 -11.90 14.76
N GLU A 603 -7.62 -12.84 15.06
CA GLU A 603 -6.65 -12.69 16.16
C GLU A 603 -5.71 -11.49 15.95
N VAL A 604 -5.25 -11.22 14.73
CA VAL A 604 -4.47 -10.01 14.40
C VAL A 604 -5.30 -8.75 14.64
N ALA A 605 -6.56 -8.71 14.21
CA ALA A 605 -7.43 -7.56 14.42
C ALA A 605 -7.69 -7.26 15.90
N LEU A 606 -7.77 -8.30 16.75
CA LEU A 606 -7.92 -8.12 18.19
C LEU A 606 -6.68 -7.55 18.89
N GLY A 607 -5.50 -7.72 18.28
CA GLY A 607 -4.22 -7.23 18.81
C GLY A 607 -3.80 -5.85 18.30
N LEU A 608 -4.63 -5.18 17.48
CA LEU A 608 -4.30 -3.86 16.96
C LEU A 608 -4.29 -2.82 18.08
N CYS A 609 -3.14 -2.16 18.29
CA CYS A 609 -3.05 -0.98 19.14
C CYS A 609 -4.11 0.05 18.73
N ASP A 610 -4.80 0.65 19.70
CA ASP A 610 -5.95 1.57 19.51
C ASP A 610 -7.15 0.97 18.75
N GLY A 611 -7.17 -0.34 18.51
CA GLY A 611 -8.27 -1.04 17.86
C GLY A 611 -9.57 -0.92 18.67
N PHE A 612 -9.50 -0.98 20.00
CA PHE A 612 -10.66 -0.76 20.86
C PHE A 612 -11.17 0.67 20.82
N LYS A 613 -10.26 1.65 20.89
CA LYS A 613 -10.60 3.08 20.80
C LYS A 613 -11.32 3.40 19.49
N SER A 614 -10.84 2.80 18.41
CA SER A 614 -11.36 3.01 17.06
C SER A 614 -12.61 2.19 16.73
N SER A 615 -13.08 1.34 17.64
CA SER A 615 -14.24 0.46 17.43
C SER A 615 -15.56 1.21 17.20
N SER A 616 -15.64 2.47 17.62
CA SER A 616 -16.77 3.38 17.34
C SER A 616 -16.74 3.94 15.92
N THR A 617 -15.55 4.00 15.31
CA THR A 617 -15.34 4.47 13.93
C THR A 617 -15.47 3.32 12.95
N ILE A 618 -14.87 2.16 13.25
CA ILE A 618 -14.89 0.97 12.39
C ILE A 618 -15.89 -0.04 12.96
N THR A 619 -17.14 0.01 12.48
CA THR A 619 -18.26 -0.79 13.02
C THR A 619 -17.97 -2.30 12.99
N GLN A 620 -17.39 -2.82 11.90
CA GLN A 620 -17.04 -4.25 11.76
C GLN A 620 -16.06 -4.70 12.85
N LEU A 621 -15.08 -3.85 13.17
CA LEU A 621 -14.10 -4.12 14.21
C LEU A 621 -14.76 -4.15 15.60
N GLY A 622 -15.61 -3.16 15.92
CA GLY A 622 -16.36 -3.14 17.18
C GLY A 622 -17.31 -4.34 17.35
N LEU A 623 -17.97 -4.78 16.27
CA LEU A 623 -18.80 -5.97 16.28
C LEU A 623 -17.98 -7.24 16.50
N THR A 624 -16.79 -7.33 15.89
CA THR A 624 -15.87 -8.45 16.11
C THR A 624 -15.51 -8.55 17.58
N TYR A 625 -15.05 -7.46 18.20
CA TYR A 625 -14.76 -7.43 19.64
C TYR A 625 -15.95 -7.89 20.48
N ARG A 626 -17.17 -7.42 20.14
CA ARG A 626 -18.38 -7.81 20.87
C ARG A 626 -18.73 -9.29 20.72
N ILE A 627 -18.57 -9.88 19.54
CA ILE A 627 -18.79 -11.31 19.31
C ILE A 627 -17.79 -12.14 20.11
N ILE A 628 -16.52 -11.76 20.08
CA ILE A 628 -15.47 -12.45 20.82
C ILE A 628 -15.69 -12.31 22.33
N ALA A 629 -16.06 -11.13 22.82
CA ALA A 629 -16.39 -10.92 24.23
C ALA A 629 -17.54 -11.82 24.70
N LYS A 630 -18.60 -11.99 23.89
CA LYS A 630 -19.68 -12.96 24.16
C LYS A 630 -19.16 -14.39 24.21
N LEU A 631 -18.30 -14.76 23.27
CA LEU A 631 -17.70 -16.09 23.19
C LEU A 631 -16.82 -16.40 24.40
N MET A 632 -16.14 -15.40 24.96
CA MET A 632 -15.27 -15.59 26.14
C MET A 632 -16.06 -15.81 27.43
N GLN A 633 -17.36 -15.51 27.49
CA GLN A 633 -18.17 -15.76 28.70
C GLN A 633 -18.31 -17.23 29.05
N ILE A 634 -18.26 -18.11 28.05
CA ILE A 634 -18.34 -19.57 28.22
C ILE A 634 -16.96 -20.21 28.44
N THR A 635 -15.94 -19.41 28.74
CA THR A 635 -14.58 -19.91 29.03
C THR A 635 -14.64 -20.85 30.24
N PRO A 636 -13.97 -22.02 30.20
CA PRO A 636 -13.90 -22.92 31.34
C PRO A 636 -13.32 -22.23 32.59
N GLN A 637 -14.09 -22.22 33.68
CA GLN A 637 -13.64 -21.62 34.95
C GLN A 637 -12.69 -22.57 35.71
N THR A 638 -11.43 -22.61 35.28
CA THR A 638 -10.40 -23.54 35.81
C THR A 638 -9.66 -23.02 37.05
N LEU A 639 -9.68 -21.70 37.28
CA LEU A 639 -9.10 -21.02 38.43
C LEU A 639 -10.18 -20.62 39.43
N SER A 640 -9.82 -20.63 40.72
CA SER A 640 -10.71 -20.10 41.77
C SER A 640 -10.77 -18.56 41.71
N GLU A 641 -11.85 -18.00 42.26
CA GLU A 641 -12.05 -16.55 42.34
C GLU A 641 -10.83 -15.83 42.93
N ALA A 642 -10.32 -16.30 44.08
CA ALA A 642 -9.19 -15.68 44.76
C ALA A 642 -7.89 -15.71 43.93
N GLN A 643 -7.64 -16.80 43.19
CA GLN A 643 -6.45 -16.92 42.34
C GLN A 643 -6.51 -15.92 41.18
N LEU A 644 -7.62 -15.90 40.46
CA LEU A 644 -7.79 -14.99 39.33
C LEU A 644 -7.76 -13.52 39.79
N ARG A 645 -8.39 -13.22 40.94
CA ARG A 645 -8.40 -11.88 41.51
C ARG A 645 -6.99 -11.39 41.83
N THR A 646 -6.16 -12.24 42.44
CA THR A 646 -4.76 -11.91 42.78
C THR A 646 -3.97 -11.50 41.53
N SER A 647 -4.09 -12.26 40.44
CA SER A 647 -3.40 -11.96 39.19
C SER A 647 -3.91 -10.67 38.54
N LEU A 648 -5.22 -10.43 38.57
CA LEU A 648 -5.80 -9.19 38.05
C LEU A 648 -5.32 -7.97 38.85
N ASP A 649 -5.35 -8.03 40.19
CA ASP A 649 -4.92 -6.92 41.04
C ASP A 649 -3.42 -6.61 40.87
N ALA A 650 -2.58 -7.64 40.67
CA ALA A 650 -1.15 -7.45 40.38
C ALA A 650 -0.91 -6.70 39.06
N ILE A 651 -1.63 -7.04 38.00
CA ILE A 651 -1.53 -6.36 36.71
C ILE A 651 -2.09 -4.94 36.81
N LEU A 652 -3.26 -4.76 37.45
CA LEU A 652 -3.91 -3.46 37.63
C LEU A 652 -3.06 -2.49 38.43
N ALA A 653 -2.40 -2.96 39.49
CA ALA A 653 -1.48 -2.13 40.28
C ALA A 653 -0.37 -1.54 39.41
N HIS A 654 0.16 -2.31 38.45
CA HIS A 654 1.16 -1.81 37.51
C HIS A 654 0.57 -0.85 36.47
N ILE A 655 -0.62 -1.13 35.94
CA ILE A 655 -1.33 -0.24 35.00
C ILE A 655 -1.56 1.13 35.64
N TYR A 656 -2.03 1.18 36.90
CA TYR A 656 -2.33 2.43 37.59
C TYR A 656 -1.10 3.24 38.00
N GLN A 657 0.09 2.65 37.98
CA GLN A 657 1.35 3.39 38.16
C GLN A 657 1.73 4.23 36.92
N ASN A 658 1.16 3.93 35.74
CA ASN A 658 1.42 4.65 34.50
C ASN A 658 0.15 5.35 34.02
N THR A 659 0.16 6.69 34.01
CA THR A 659 -1.00 7.52 33.65
C THR A 659 -1.58 7.19 32.27
N ASN A 660 -0.73 6.90 31.27
CA ASN A 660 -1.20 6.59 29.92
C ASN A 660 -1.89 5.23 29.88
N LEU A 661 -1.31 4.20 30.51
CA LEU A 661 -1.92 2.88 30.58
C LEU A 661 -3.23 2.90 31.38
N ALA A 662 -3.28 3.65 32.48
CA ALA A 662 -4.48 3.82 33.29
C ALA A 662 -5.63 4.46 32.49
N MET A 663 -5.34 5.53 31.73
CA MET A 663 -6.33 6.18 30.86
C MET A 663 -6.84 5.23 29.77
N SER A 664 -5.94 4.53 29.08
CA SER A 664 -6.32 3.56 28.04
C SER A 664 -7.14 2.38 28.61
N TYR A 665 -6.79 1.90 29.80
CA TYR A 665 -7.55 0.83 30.45
C TYR A 665 -8.95 1.30 30.83
N LEU A 666 -9.09 2.49 31.42
CA LEU A 666 -10.38 3.09 31.76
C LEU A 666 -11.27 3.23 30.51
N GLU A 667 -10.73 3.84 29.45
CA GLU A 667 -11.43 4.03 28.18
C GLU A 667 -11.92 2.69 27.58
N MET A 668 -11.08 1.65 27.64
CA MET A 668 -11.46 0.31 27.19
C MET A 668 -12.59 -0.27 28.05
N THR A 669 -12.51 -0.16 29.38
CA THR A 669 -13.53 -0.73 30.29
C THR A 669 -14.89 -0.06 30.15
N GLU A 670 -14.93 1.24 29.81
CA GLU A 670 -16.16 2.00 29.58
C GLU A 670 -16.74 1.84 28.16
N SER A 671 -16.07 1.07 27.30
CA SER A 671 -16.47 0.87 25.92
C SER A 671 -17.86 0.22 25.77
N GLN A 672 -18.62 0.68 24.77
CA GLN A 672 -19.93 0.14 24.41
C GLN A 672 -19.88 -1.35 23.98
N ILE A 673 -18.70 -1.87 23.64
CA ILE A 673 -18.47 -3.28 23.32
C ILE A 673 -18.94 -4.19 24.47
N PHE A 674 -18.65 -3.80 25.72
CA PHE A 674 -18.98 -4.59 26.90
C PHE A 674 -20.41 -4.35 27.41
N LYS A 675 -21.09 -3.31 26.92
CA LYS A 675 -22.45 -2.94 27.36
C LYS A 675 -23.50 -3.97 26.95
N GLY A 676 -24.35 -4.35 27.91
CA GLY A 676 -25.42 -5.33 27.70
C GLY A 676 -24.93 -6.77 27.52
N LEU A 677 -23.64 -7.01 27.72
CA LEU A 677 -23.14 -8.35 27.99
C LEU A 677 -23.47 -8.69 29.46
N PRO A 678 -23.89 -9.92 29.81
CA PRO A 678 -24.11 -10.33 31.19
C PRO A 678 -22.80 -10.47 31.99
N LEU A 679 -21.83 -9.59 31.73
CA LEU A 679 -20.54 -9.52 32.41
C LEU A 679 -20.68 -9.01 33.85
N GLU A 680 -21.63 -8.10 34.10
CA GLU A 680 -21.79 -7.42 35.40
C GLU A 680 -23.11 -7.76 36.12
N ALA A 681 -24.03 -8.42 35.43
CA ALA A 681 -25.38 -8.73 35.94
C ALA A 681 -25.47 -10.05 36.74
N SER A 682 -24.41 -10.89 36.76
CA SER A 682 -24.41 -12.13 37.53
C SER A 682 -24.38 -11.85 39.03
N ALA A 683 -25.20 -12.58 39.81
CA ALA A 683 -25.15 -12.54 41.27
C ALA A 683 -23.95 -13.32 41.83
N ASN A 684 -23.31 -14.18 41.03
CA ASN A 684 -22.16 -14.99 41.42
C ASN A 684 -20.86 -14.15 41.37
N SER A 685 -20.11 -14.13 42.47
CA SER A 685 -18.84 -13.40 42.58
C SER A 685 -17.77 -13.93 41.62
N GLN A 686 -17.71 -15.24 41.40
CA GLN A 686 -16.76 -15.85 40.48
C GLN A 686 -16.98 -15.38 39.04
N ASP A 687 -18.24 -15.30 38.58
CA ASP A 687 -18.56 -14.83 37.24
C ASP A 687 -18.11 -13.38 37.02
N LYS A 688 -18.26 -12.52 38.03
CA LYS A 688 -17.80 -11.12 37.97
C LYS A 688 -16.29 -11.02 37.82
N VAL A 689 -15.52 -11.83 38.55
CA VAL A 689 -14.05 -11.83 38.45
C VAL A 689 -13.61 -12.36 37.08
N TYR A 690 -14.28 -13.37 36.53
CA TYR A 690 -14.03 -13.84 35.17
C TYR A 690 -14.37 -12.79 34.10
N ALA A 691 -15.43 -12.00 34.30
CA ALA A 691 -15.77 -10.89 33.43
C ALA A 691 -14.69 -9.80 33.40
N GLU A 692 -14.11 -9.45 34.55
CA GLU A 692 -12.93 -8.58 34.61
C GLU A 692 -11.71 -9.21 33.93
N GLY A 693 -11.55 -10.53 34.05
CA GLY A 693 -10.54 -11.28 33.30
C GLY A 693 -10.68 -11.15 31.78
N ILE A 694 -11.91 -11.12 31.25
CA ILE A 694 -12.16 -10.89 29.82
C ILE A 694 -11.73 -9.48 29.41
N LYS A 695 -12.03 -8.45 30.21
CA LYS A 695 -11.58 -7.07 29.95
C LYS A 695 -10.05 -7.02 29.92
N MET A 696 -9.38 -7.60 30.92
CA MET A 696 -7.92 -7.65 30.97
C MET A 696 -7.31 -8.43 29.80
N PHE A 697 -7.92 -9.53 29.37
CA PHE A 697 -7.48 -10.29 28.20
C PHE A 697 -7.42 -9.42 26.93
N PHE A 698 -8.47 -8.66 26.65
CA PHE A 698 -8.47 -7.74 25.50
C PHE A 698 -7.45 -6.60 25.63
N PHE A 699 -7.18 -6.14 26.86
CA PHE A 699 -6.14 -5.15 27.10
C PHE A 699 -4.75 -5.73 26.82
N LEU A 700 -4.46 -6.93 27.32
CA LEU A 700 -3.17 -7.61 27.11
C LEU A 700 -2.88 -7.90 25.64
N LEU A 701 -3.90 -8.14 24.82
CA LEU A 701 -3.75 -8.31 23.37
C LEU A 701 -3.23 -7.04 22.68
N GLN A 702 -3.65 -5.86 23.11
CA GLN A 702 -3.23 -4.57 22.54
C GLN A 702 -1.95 -4.01 23.16
N TYR A 703 -1.63 -4.43 24.40
CA TYR A 703 -0.45 -3.98 25.14
C TYR A 703 0.49 -5.15 25.46
N PRO A 704 1.12 -5.78 24.46
CA PRO A 704 1.98 -6.96 24.65
C PRO A 704 3.23 -6.68 25.48
N SER A 705 3.60 -5.41 25.71
CA SER A 705 4.68 -5.04 26.63
C SER A 705 4.45 -5.54 28.06
N LEU A 706 3.19 -5.69 28.49
CA LEU A 706 2.82 -6.25 29.79
C LEU A 706 3.11 -7.76 29.92
N LEU A 707 3.21 -8.47 28.79
CA LEU A 707 3.59 -9.89 28.75
C LEU A 707 5.11 -10.10 28.90
N GLN A 708 5.89 -9.04 28.64
CA GLN A 708 7.36 -9.05 28.72
C GLN A 708 7.90 -8.41 29.99
N ASN A 709 7.09 -7.62 30.70
CA ASN A 709 7.47 -6.93 31.92
C ASN A 709 7.71 -7.90 33.08
N LEU A 710 8.84 -7.78 33.77
CA LEU A 710 9.24 -8.69 34.86
C LEU A 710 8.24 -8.77 36.03
N VAL A 711 7.49 -7.70 36.28
CA VAL A 711 6.51 -7.62 37.38
C VAL A 711 5.20 -8.29 36.98
N THR A 712 4.69 -8.02 35.78
CA THR A 712 3.35 -8.49 35.36
C THR A 712 3.37 -9.74 34.50
N ALA A 713 4.51 -10.15 33.92
CA ALA A 713 4.56 -11.19 32.90
C ALA A 713 3.96 -12.52 33.36
N LYS A 714 4.19 -12.93 34.60
CA LYS A 714 3.65 -14.20 35.13
C LYS A 714 2.12 -14.18 35.15
N ASP A 715 1.55 -13.15 35.75
CA ASP A 715 0.09 -13.00 35.89
C ASP A 715 -0.58 -12.71 34.54
N ALA A 716 0.04 -11.89 33.70
CA ALA A 716 -0.45 -11.59 32.35
C ALA A 716 -0.49 -12.87 31.49
N LYS A 717 0.57 -13.69 31.51
CA LYS A 717 0.59 -15.00 30.82
C LYS A 717 -0.48 -15.95 31.36
N GLN A 718 -0.78 -15.90 32.66
CA GLN A 718 -1.86 -16.69 33.24
C GLN A 718 -3.23 -16.30 32.67
N ILE A 719 -3.51 -14.99 32.54
CA ILE A 719 -4.73 -14.50 31.88
C ILE A 719 -4.77 -14.96 30.41
N MET A 720 -3.67 -14.84 29.67
CA MET A 720 -3.60 -15.31 28.28
C MET A 720 -3.89 -16.81 28.15
N LEU A 721 -3.29 -17.65 28.99
CA LEU A 721 -3.50 -19.10 29.02
C LEU A 721 -4.93 -19.50 29.42
N LEU A 722 -5.65 -18.64 30.13
CA LEU A 722 -7.04 -18.89 30.50
C LEU A 722 -8.00 -18.67 29.32
N PHE A 723 -7.87 -17.56 28.60
CA PHE A 723 -8.84 -17.13 27.59
C PHE A 723 -8.44 -17.45 26.14
N GLN A 724 -7.16 -17.28 25.78
CA GLN A 724 -6.72 -17.39 24.39
C GLN A 724 -6.85 -18.82 23.82
N PRO A 725 -6.54 -19.90 24.55
CA PRO A 725 -6.78 -21.24 24.04
C PRO A 725 -8.27 -21.49 23.74
N HIS A 726 -9.18 -21.00 24.59
CA HIS A 726 -10.62 -21.13 24.34
C HIS A 726 -11.05 -20.39 23.06
N LEU A 727 -10.51 -19.19 22.81
CA LEU A 727 -10.71 -18.47 21.56
C LEU A 727 -10.23 -19.30 20.36
N GLN A 728 -8.99 -19.81 20.42
CA GLN A 728 -8.37 -20.60 19.36
C GLN A 728 -9.15 -21.89 19.06
N GLN A 729 -9.67 -22.56 20.09
CA GLN A 729 -10.55 -23.72 19.94
C GLN A 729 -11.86 -23.32 19.26
N ALA A 730 -12.48 -22.23 19.69
CA ALA A 730 -13.76 -21.79 19.18
C ALA A 730 -13.72 -21.31 17.73
N LEU A 731 -12.63 -20.63 17.32
CA LEU A 731 -12.40 -20.25 15.92
C LEU A 731 -12.24 -21.47 14.99
N ARG A 732 -11.85 -22.61 15.55
CA ARG A 732 -11.68 -23.87 14.82
C ARG A 732 -12.96 -24.72 14.80
N LYS A 733 -13.86 -24.65 15.79
CA LYS A 733 -15.09 -25.49 15.78
C LYS A 733 -15.91 -25.40 14.48
N ASN A 734 -16.31 -26.55 13.93
CA ASN A 734 -17.08 -26.66 12.67
C ASN A 734 -18.38 -25.82 12.69
N ILE A 735 -19.11 -25.82 13.80
CA ILE A 735 -20.33 -25.00 13.95
C ILE A 735 -20.10 -23.48 13.79
N ASN A 736 -18.86 -23.02 13.97
CA ASN A 736 -18.48 -21.61 13.86
C ASN A 736 -17.87 -21.27 12.49
N THR A 737 -17.53 -22.25 11.65
CA THR A 737 -16.77 -22.05 10.41
C THR A 737 -17.36 -20.92 9.54
N HIS A 738 -18.67 -20.95 9.25
CA HIS A 738 -19.30 -19.89 8.45
C HIS A 738 -19.14 -18.49 9.05
N ARG A 739 -19.30 -18.36 10.39
CA ARG A 739 -19.15 -17.08 11.08
C ARG A 739 -17.72 -16.59 11.08
N VAL A 740 -16.76 -17.49 11.29
CA VAL A 740 -15.31 -17.18 11.28
C VAL A 740 -14.89 -16.70 9.90
N LEU A 741 -15.28 -17.42 8.84
CA LEU A 741 -14.99 -17.03 7.46
C LEU A 741 -15.60 -15.68 7.11
N SER A 742 -16.88 -15.47 7.44
CA SER A 742 -17.57 -14.20 7.18
C SER A 742 -16.94 -13.03 7.96
N THR A 743 -16.61 -13.21 9.24
CA THR A 743 -15.99 -12.16 10.06
C THR A 743 -14.55 -11.89 9.64
N GLY A 744 -13.71 -12.91 9.42
CA GLY A 744 -12.34 -12.74 8.96
C GLY A 744 -12.25 -12.04 7.61
N SER A 745 -13.08 -12.44 6.64
CA SER A 745 -13.15 -11.80 5.31
C SER A 745 -13.65 -10.36 5.40
N SER A 746 -14.66 -10.10 6.24
CA SER A 746 -15.19 -8.75 6.47
C SER A 746 -14.12 -7.82 7.06
N ILE A 747 -13.37 -8.27 8.08
CA ILE A 747 -12.27 -7.51 8.69
C ILE A 747 -11.18 -7.21 7.65
N PHE A 748 -10.69 -8.23 6.95
CA PHE A 748 -9.64 -8.05 5.96
C PHE A 748 -10.09 -7.09 4.86
N GLY A 749 -11.30 -7.27 4.33
CA GLY A 749 -11.89 -6.38 3.35
C GLY A 749 -12.06 -4.94 3.85
N THR A 750 -12.47 -4.75 5.11
CA THR A 750 -12.52 -3.42 5.73
C THR A 750 -11.16 -2.74 5.73
N PHE A 751 -10.08 -3.46 5.96
CA PHE A 751 -8.71 -2.92 5.91
C PHE A 751 -8.08 -2.95 4.51
N CYS A 752 -8.85 -3.27 3.46
CA CYS A 752 -8.41 -3.17 2.06
C CYS A 752 -8.90 -1.88 1.37
N TRP A 753 -9.52 -0.92 2.06
CA TRP A 753 -9.92 0.33 1.41
C TRP A 753 -8.74 1.30 1.29
N SER A 754 -8.45 1.81 0.10
CA SER A 754 -7.35 2.76 -0.06
C SER A 754 -7.79 4.19 0.28
N GLY A 755 -7.73 4.55 1.56
CA GLY A 755 -8.09 5.89 2.01
C GLY A 755 -7.20 6.99 1.41
N PRO A 756 -7.76 8.19 1.13
CA PRO A 756 -7.01 9.31 0.58
C PRO A 756 -6.01 9.87 1.59
N THR A 757 -4.90 10.42 1.08
CA THR A 757 -3.92 11.18 1.86
C THR A 757 -4.29 12.66 1.86
N PHE A 758 -4.22 13.29 3.03
CA PHE A 758 -4.56 14.70 3.19
C PHE A 758 -3.29 15.55 3.26
N GLY A 759 -3.27 16.64 2.52
CA GLY A 759 -2.31 17.73 2.72
C GLY A 759 -2.84 18.74 3.75
N ASP A 760 -2.09 19.82 3.95
CA ASP A 760 -2.44 20.85 4.95
C ASP A 760 -3.70 21.66 4.56
N ASP A 761 -4.04 21.71 3.26
CA ASP A 761 -5.17 22.47 2.73
C ASP A 761 -6.27 21.58 2.11
N VAL A 762 -7.53 21.99 2.29
CA VAL A 762 -8.70 21.36 1.67
C VAL A 762 -8.98 22.03 0.34
N THR A 763 -8.82 21.28 -0.74
CA THR A 763 -9.09 21.73 -2.11
C THR A 763 -10.23 20.91 -2.73
N PRO A 764 -10.86 21.37 -3.83
CA PRO A 764 -11.80 20.55 -4.58
C PRO A 764 -11.24 19.16 -4.95
N GLN A 765 -9.94 19.07 -5.23
CA GLN A 765 -9.25 17.82 -5.53
C GLN A 765 -9.18 16.89 -4.31
N THR A 766 -8.99 17.45 -3.10
CA THR A 766 -9.03 16.69 -1.85
C THR A 766 -10.40 16.04 -1.66
N ILE A 767 -11.47 16.78 -1.94
CA ILE A 767 -12.86 16.31 -1.82
C ILE A 767 -13.16 15.29 -2.92
N GLU A 768 -12.74 15.54 -4.16
CA GLU A 768 -12.86 14.61 -5.28
C GLU A 768 -12.21 13.26 -4.96
N ALA A 769 -11.01 13.26 -4.38
CA ALA A 769 -10.30 12.03 -3.99
C ALA A 769 -11.09 11.22 -2.94
N ILE A 770 -11.77 11.88 -2.00
CA ILE A 770 -12.61 11.22 -0.99
C ILE A 770 -13.87 10.65 -1.61
N LEU A 771 -14.55 11.40 -2.48
CA LEU A 771 -15.75 10.90 -3.15
C LEU A 771 -15.41 9.75 -4.10
N ALA A 772 -14.27 9.81 -4.79
CA ALA A 772 -13.76 8.71 -5.59
C ALA A 772 -13.45 7.47 -4.74
N PHE A 773 -12.83 7.65 -3.56
CA PHE A 773 -12.63 6.58 -2.58
C PHE A 773 -13.95 5.94 -2.14
N LEU A 774 -14.93 6.74 -1.72
CA LEU A 774 -16.25 6.25 -1.30
C LEU A 774 -17.03 5.60 -2.44
N ALA A 775 -16.84 6.08 -3.67
CA ALA A 775 -17.49 5.52 -4.85
C ALA A 775 -16.85 4.21 -5.31
N LYS A 776 -15.54 4.04 -5.11
CA LYS A 776 -14.85 2.77 -5.38
C LYS A 776 -15.25 1.71 -4.34
N ASP A 777 -15.24 2.09 -3.07
CA ASP A 777 -15.50 1.20 -1.93
C ASP A 777 -16.70 1.70 -1.11
N PRO A 778 -17.96 1.51 -1.57
CA PRO A 778 -19.12 2.08 -0.89
C PRO A 778 -19.34 1.54 0.54
N ALA A 779 -18.70 0.43 0.92
CA ALA A 779 -18.68 -0.04 2.30
C ALA A 779 -17.98 0.95 3.25
N ALA A 780 -17.04 1.77 2.74
CA ALA A 780 -16.37 2.83 3.47
C ALA A 780 -17.30 3.99 3.85
N LEU A 781 -18.51 4.09 3.27
CA LEU A 781 -19.53 5.07 3.70
C LEU A 781 -19.94 4.88 5.18
N SER A 782 -19.69 3.69 5.75
CA SER A 782 -19.85 3.46 7.19
C SER A 782 -18.89 4.31 8.04
N LEU A 783 -17.70 4.66 7.51
CA LEU A 783 -16.75 5.57 8.17
C LEU A 783 -17.24 7.02 8.12
N CYS A 784 -17.95 7.40 7.05
CA CYS A 784 -18.37 8.76 6.77
C CYS A 784 -19.91 8.93 6.75
N PRO A 785 -20.61 8.63 7.87
CA PRO A 785 -22.08 8.59 7.88
C PRO A 785 -22.72 9.95 7.56
N THR A 786 -22.06 11.05 7.89
CA THR A 786 -22.56 12.41 7.61
C THR A 786 -22.45 12.80 6.14
N MET A 787 -21.53 12.20 5.37
CA MET A 787 -21.39 12.40 3.91
C MET A 787 -22.32 11.51 3.09
N ARG A 788 -22.79 10.41 3.67
CA ARG A 788 -23.50 9.36 2.93
C ARG A 788 -24.71 9.88 2.14
N ASN A 789 -25.54 10.71 2.76
CA ASN A 789 -26.77 11.19 2.14
C ASN A 789 -26.47 12.15 0.97
N ASP A 790 -25.55 13.09 1.17
CA ASP A 790 -25.14 14.03 0.12
C ASP A 790 -24.47 13.28 -1.05
N PHE A 791 -23.64 12.26 -0.76
CA PHE A 791 -23.05 11.39 -1.78
C PHE A 791 -24.12 10.62 -2.57
N PHE A 792 -25.12 10.05 -1.90
CA PHE A 792 -26.24 9.36 -2.57
C PHE A 792 -27.07 10.29 -3.45
N GLN A 793 -27.25 11.54 -3.04
CA GLN A 793 -27.96 12.54 -3.83
C GLN A 793 -27.19 12.92 -5.10
N ILE A 794 -25.87 13.15 -5.00
CA ILE A 794 -25.04 13.44 -6.18
C ILE A 794 -25.07 12.29 -7.19
N MET A 795 -24.94 11.05 -6.71
CA MET A 795 -24.85 9.87 -7.57
C MET A 795 -26.17 9.52 -8.25
N ASN A 796 -27.30 10.08 -7.79
CA ASN A 796 -28.59 9.79 -8.38
C ASN A 796 -28.66 10.35 -9.81
N SER A 797 -28.71 9.45 -10.80
CA SER A 797 -28.79 9.83 -12.22
C SER A 797 -30.05 10.62 -12.56
N GLY A 798 -31.11 10.49 -11.75
CA GLY A 798 -32.45 10.98 -12.04
C GLY A 798 -33.16 10.18 -13.14
N ASN A 799 -32.54 9.12 -13.67
CA ASN A 799 -33.11 8.24 -14.69
C ASN A 799 -32.87 6.75 -14.34
N PRO A 800 -33.68 6.21 -13.42
CA PRO A 800 -33.49 4.84 -12.92
C PRO A 800 -33.71 3.78 -14.01
N GLU A 801 -34.52 4.06 -15.03
CA GLU A 801 -34.77 3.14 -16.16
C GLU A 801 -33.52 2.96 -17.02
N LYS A 802 -32.84 4.06 -17.38
CA LYS A 802 -31.56 4.03 -18.13
C LYS A 802 -30.50 3.25 -17.37
N THR A 803 -30.33 3.52 -16.07
CA THR A 803 -29.35 2.80 -15.24
C THR A 803 -29.71 1.33 -15.07
N SER A 804 -30.99 1.00 -14.88
CA SER A 804 -31.46 -0.40 -14.78
C SER A 804 -31.17 -1.19 -16.07
N ALA A 805 -31.40 -0.58 -17.24
CA ALA A 805 -31.05 -1.19 -18.52
C ALA A 805 -29.55 -1.47 -18.65
N LEU A 806 -28.70 -0.49 -18.30
CA LEU A 806 -27.24 -0.66 -18.32
C LEU A 806 -26.77 -1.74 -17.35
N VAL A 807 -27.36 -1.83 -16.15
CA VAL A 807 -27.04 -2.92 -15.20
C VAL A 807 -27.41 -4.29 -15.77
N GLN A 808 -28.53 -4.42 -16.49
CA GLN A 808 -28.86 -5.67 -17.16
C GLN A 808 -27.94 -6.00 -18.33
N GLU A 809 -27.51 -5.00 -19.09
CA GLU A 809 -26.48 -5.18 -20.12
C GLU A 809 -25.18 -5.69 -19.49
N VAL A 810 -24.74 -5.11 -18.37
CA VAL A 810 -23.54 -5.57 -17.64
C VAL A 810 -23.70 -7.01 -17.15
N ARG A 811 -24.84 -7.35 -16.54
CA ARG A 811 -25.11 -8.71 -16.06
C ARG A 811 -25.14 -9.75 -17.18
N THR A 812 -25.53 -9.35 -18.38
CA THR A 812 -25.60 -10.24 -19.54
C THR A 812 -24.23 -10.42 -20.19
N ASN A 813 -23.45 -9.34 -20.35
CA ASN A 813 -22.16 -9.37 -21.03
C ASN A 813 -20.99 -9.78 -20.11
N TYR A 814 -21.09 -9.49 -18.80
CA TYR A 814 -20.04 -9.73 -17.80
C TYR A 814 -20.60 -10.42 -16.53
N PRO A 815 -21.26 -11.58 -16.66
CA PRO A 815 -21.97 -12.22 -15.55
C PRO A 815 -21.06 -12.60 -14.37
N GLU A 816 -19.86 -13.13 -14.66
CA GLU A 816 -18.91 -13.58 -13.64
C GLU A 816 -18.33 -12.41 -12.83
N LEU A 817 -17.84 -11.37 -13.51
CA LEU A 817 -17.30 -10.17 -12.87
C LEU A 817 -18.35 -9.47 -12.00
N TRP A 818 -19.60 -9.42 -12.47
CA TRP A 818 -20.70 -8.85 -11.69
C TRP A 818 -21.02 -9.69 -10.45
N ALA A 819 -21.07 -11.03 -10.58
CA ALA A 819 -21.32 -11.91 -9.45
C ALA A 819 -20.21 -11.82 -8.39
N ASP A 820 -18.95 -11.82 -8.81
CA ASP A 820 -17.80 -11.64 -7.92
C ASP A 820 -17.80 -10.27 -7.24
N PHE A 821 -18.14 -9.21 -7.97
CA PHE A 821 -18.30 -7.87 -7.41
C PHE A 821 -19.34 -7.81 -6.31
N ILE A 822 -20.55 -8.32 -6.57
CA ILE A 822 -21.65 -8.31 -5.59
C ILE A 822 -21.30 -9.17 -4.38
N GLN A 823 -20.71 -10.35 -4.60
CA GLN A 823 -20.26 -11.21 -3.51
C GLN A 823 -19.21 -10.51 -2.65
N HIS A 824 -18.21 -9.88 -3.26
CA HIS A 824 -17.18 -9.13 -2.55
C HIS A 824 -17.82 -8.00 -1.72
N LEU A 825 -18.66 -7.19 -2.36
CA LEU A 825 -19.35 -6.07 -1.73
C LEU A 825 -20.20 -6.50 -0.52
N ASP A 826 -20.91 -7.62 -0.62
CA ASP A 826 -21.74 -8.15 0.45
C ASP A 826 -20.94 -8.71 1.62
N ILE A 827 -19.76 -9.28 1.35
CA ILE A 827 -18.85 -9.77 2.40
C ILE A 827 -18.17 -8.58 3.12
N VAL A 828 -17.62 -7.63 2.37
CA VAL A 828 -16.93 -6.45 2.95
C VAL A 828 -17.91 -5.54 3.68
N GLY A 829 -19.10 -5.34 3.09
CA GLY A 829 -20.20 -4.59 3.68
C GLY A 829 -20.94 -5.32 4.79
N HIS A 830 -20.60 -6.58 5.09
CA HIS A 830 -21.28 -7.36 6.11
C HIS A 830 -21.24 -6.62 7.46
N ARG A 831 -22.42 -6.26 7.97
CA ARG A 831 -22.59 -5.49 9.22
C ARG A 831 -21.87 -4.13 9.27
N ALA A 832 -21.49 -3.57 8.12
CA ALA A 832 -21.00 -2.19 8.03
C ALA A 832 -22.06 -1.17 8.48
N THR A 833 -23.35 -1.53 8.38
CA THR A 833 -24.48 -0.74 8.87
C THR A 833 -25.49 -1.62 9.62
N PRO A 834 -26.38 -1.04 10.46
CA PRO A 834 -27.44 -1.80 11.14
C PRO A 834 -28.39 -2.55 10.18
N GLN A 835 -28.61 -2.00 8.99
CA GLN A 835 -29.50 -2.56 7.96
C GLN A 835 -28.90 -3.85 7.35
N ASN A 836 -27.58 -3.94 7.30
CA ASN A 836 -26.85 -5.08 6.71
C ASN A 836 -26.82 -6.32 7.62
N ALA A 837 -27.43 -6.24 8.81
CA ALA A 837 -27.60 -7.40 9.68
C ALA A 837 -28.66 -8.37 9.15
N SER A 838 -29.62 -7.87 8.36
CA SER A 838 -30.76 -8.66 7.85
C SER A 838 -30.83 -8.77 6.33
N ARG A 839 -30.12 -7.92 5.59
CA ARG A 839 -30.05 -7.94 4.11
C ARG A 839 -28.60 -7.80 3.62
N PRO A 840 -28.26 -8.35 2.44
CA PRO A 840 -26.97 -8.10 1.78
C PRO A 840 -26.72 -6.59 1.58
N PHE A 841 -25.45 -6.16 1.67
CA PHE A 841 -25.09 -4.74 1.59
C PHE A 841 -25.40 -4.14 0.22
N SER A 842 -25.18 -4.89 -0.85
CA SER A 842 -25.51 -4.54 -2.23
C SER A 842 -26.97 -4.10 -2.39
N GLN A 843 -27.89 -4.70 -1.64
CA GLN A 843 -29.32 -4.36 -1.67
C GLN A 843 -29.66 -3.05 -0.94
N THR A 844 -28.72 -2.49 -0.18
CA THR A 844 -28.89 -1.21 0.51
C THR A 844 -28.39 -0.01 -0.31
N LEU A 845 -27.76 -0.27 -1.45
CA LEU A 845 -27.23 0.73 -2.37
C LEU A 845 -28.16 0.93 -3.57
N THR A 846 -28.12 2.12 -4.17
CA THR A 846 -28.83 2.39 -5.42
C THR A 846 -28.13 1.74 -6.61
N LEU A 847 -28.87 1.51 -7.70
CA LEU A 847 -28.29 0.96 -8.93
C LEU A 847 -27.18 1.85 -9.51
N ASP A 848 -27.29 3.18 -9.36
CA ASP A 848 -26.27 4.10 -9.84
C ASP A 848 -24.94 3.93 -9.10
N ILE A 849 -24.98 3.78 -7.78
CA ILE A 849 -23.78 3.54 -6.98
C ILE A 849 -23.18 2.19 -7.33
N LEU A 850 -24.00 1.14 -7.44
CA LEU A 850 -23.52 -0.20 -7.81
C LEU A 850 -22.85 -0.21 -9.18
N LEU A 851 -23.48 0.40 -10.19
CA LEU A 851 -22.92 0.46 -11.55
C LEU A 851 -21.63 1.27 -11.59
N TYR A 852 -21.60 2.45 -10.96
CA TYR A 852 -20.40 3.27 -10.90
C TYR A 852 -19.26 2.59 -10.15
N SER A 853 -19.54 1.96 -9.01
CA SER A 853 -18.55 1.22 -8.20
C SER A 853 -17.99 0.03 -9.00
N PHE A 854 -18.86 -0.70 -9.72
CA PHE A 854 -18.46 -1.80 -10.59
C PHE A 854 -17.49 -1.34 -11.68
N LEU A 855 -17.85 -0.28 -12.42
CA LEU A 855 -16.98 0.26 -13.49
C LEU A 855 -15.68 0.86 -12.94
N SER A 856 -15.70 1.41 -11.72
CA SER A 856 -14.50 1.89 -11.02
C SER A 856 -13.58 0.75 -10.54
N THR A 857 -14.15 -0.43 -10.28
CA THR A 857 -13.43 -1.64 -9.85
C THR A 857 -12.85 -2.41 -11.04
N TYR A 858 -13.52 -2.37 -12.20
CA TYR A 858 -13.12 -3.06 -13.43
C TYR A 858 -12.97 -2.07 -14.60
N PRO A 859 -12.01 -1.13 -14.53
CA PRO A 859 -11.83 -0.12 -15.58
C PRO A 859 -11.50 -0.73 -16.95
N GLN A 860 -10.92 -1.93 -16.99
CA GLN A 860 -10.61 -2.65 -18.24
C GLN A 860 -11.85 -2.92 -19.12
N ILE A 861 -13.05 -2.98 -18.54
CA ILE A 861 -14.30 -3.14 -19.31
C ILE A 861 -14.52 -1.94 -20.24
N LEU A 862 -14.01 -0.77 -19.88
CA LEU A 862 -14.15 0.46 -20.67
C LEU A 862 -13.16 0.53 -21.84
N GLU A 863 -12.16 -0.36 -21.89
CA GLU A 863 -11.13 -0.38 -22.94
C GLU A 863 -11.59 -1.14 -24.20
N ASP A 864 -12.62 -1.99 -24.07
CA ASP A 864 -13.18 -2.73 -25.19
C ASP A 864 -13.99 -1.79 -26.11
N ASN A 865 -13.82 -1.90 -27.43
CA ASN A 865 -14.54 -1.05 -28.40
C ASN A 865 -15.86 -1.68 -28.87
N THR A 866 -16.85 -1.72 -27.98
CA THR A 866 -18.21 -2.24 -28.27
C THR A 866 -19.28 -1.16 -28.07
N GLU A 867 -20.50 -1.41 -28.55
CA GLU A 867 -21.63 -0.49 -28.34
C GLU A 867 -21.99 -0.35 -26.86
N VAL A 868 -21.98 -1.47 -26.11
CA VAL A 868 -22.26 -1.50 -24.67
C VAL A 868 -21.21 -0.69 -23.92
N THR A 869 -19.92 -0.86 -24.24
CA THR A 869 -18.83 -0.17 -23.55
C THR A 869 -18.78 1.32 -23.89
N THR A 870 -19.22 1.72 -25.09
CA THR A 870 -19.45 3.12 -25.42
C THR A 870 -20.52 3.73 -24.50
N ARG A 871 -21.66 3.05 -24.31
CA ARG A 871 -22.72 3.51 -23.39
C ARG A 871 -22.25 3.57 -21.94
N LEU A 872 -21.47 2.58 -21.48
CA LEU A 872 -20.89 2.56 -20.13
C LEU A 872 -19.86 3.67 -19.92
N THR A 873 -19.04 3.97 -20.94
CA THR A 873 -18.07 5.08 -20.93
C THR A 873 -18.78 6.42 -20.88
N THR A 874 -19.87 6.59 -21.63
CA THR A 874 -20.71 7.79 -21.52
C THR A 874 -21.31 7.92 -20.12
N TYR A 875 -21.87 6.83 -19.58
CA TYR A 875 -22.46 6.83 -18.23
C TYR A 875 -21.45 7.23 -17.14
N ILE A 876 -20.27 6.61 -17.09
CA ILE A 876 -19.28 6.91 -16.05
C ILE A 876 -18.78 8.35 -16.20
N SER A 877 -18.59 8.84 -17.43
CA SER A 877 -18.17 10.22 -17.70
C SER A 877 -19.23 11.25 -17.26
N GLU A 878 -20.52 10.97 -17.52
CA GLU A 878 -21.65 11.79 -17.03
C GLU A 878 -21.64 11.86 -15.49
N GLN A 879 -21.47 10.72 -14.81
CA GLN A 879 -21.45 10.65 -13.36
C GLN A 879 -20.24 11.36 -12.75
N THR A 880 -19.03 11.14 -13.28
CA THR A 880 -17.82 11.84 -12.83
C THR A 880 -17.95 13.36 -13.01
N THR A 881 -18.56 13.81 -14.10
CA THR A 881 -18.82 15.24 -14.33
C THR A 881 -19.79 15.81 -13.29
N ARG A 882 -20.87 15.10 -12.97
CA ARG A 882 -21.83 15.51 -11.93
C ARG A 882 -21.17 15.65 -10.56
N ILE A 883 -20.33 14.70 -10.17
CA ILE A 883 -19.55 14.77 -8.92
C ILE A 883 -18.71 16.04 -8.91
N LYS A 884 -17.92 16.29 -9.97
CA LYS A 884 -17.06 17.47 -10.09
C LYS A 884 -17.84 18.78 -10.03
N THR A 885 -18.95 18.87 -10.76
CA THR A 885 -19.82 20.05 -10.75
C THR A 885 -20.37 20.31 -9.36
N SER A 886 -20.89 19.28 -8.67
CA SER A 886 -21.43 19.45 -7.31
C SER A 886 -20.36 19.86 -6.28
N ILE A 887 -19.12 19.34 -6.39
CA ILE A 887 -18.02 19.78 -5.52
C ILE A 887 -17.74 21.27 -5.70
N VAL A 888 -17.75 21.77 -6.94
CA VAL A 888 -17.44 23.17 -7.24
C VAL A 888 -18.60 24.10 -6.84
N GLU A 889 -19.83 23.71 -7.14
CA GLU A 889 -21.03 24.50 -6.85
C GLU A 889 -21.35 24.59 -5.36
N ASP A 890 -21.09 23.52 -4.59
CA ASP A 890 -21.36 23.47 -3.14
C ASP A 890 -20.11 23.13 -2.31
N PHE A 891 -18.98 23.76 -2.66
CA PHE A 891 -17.69 23.51 -2.00
C PHE A 891 -17.75 23.74 -0.48
N HIS A 892 -18.54 24.72 -0.02
CA HIS A 892 -18.66 25.02 1.40
C HIS A 892 -19.29 23.85 2.19
N ARG A 893 -20.37 23.26 1.67
CA ARG A 893 -21.01 22.07 2.27
C ARG A 893 -20.05 20.89 2.30
N TRP A 894 -19.36 20.64 1.19
CA TRP A 894 -18.40 19.54 1.10
C TRP A 894 -17.19 19.72 2.03
N ASN A 895 -16.71 20.95 2.18
CA ASN A 895 -15.65 21.28 3.13
C ASN A 895 -16.10 21.04 4.57
N LEU A 896 -17.32 21.44 4.96
CA LEU A 896 -17.85 21.14 6.29
C LEU A 896 -17.96 19.62 6.54
N LEU A 897 -18.46 18.87 5.54
CA LEU A 897 -18.54 17.43 5.63
C LEU A 897 -17.17 16.77 5.73
N PHE A 898 -16.17 17.29 5.01
CA PHE A 898 -14.77 16.85 5.08
C PHE A 898 -14.25 16.92 6.52
N TRP A 899 -14.30 18.10 7.15
CA TRP A 899 -13.80 18.28 8.50
C TRP A 899 -14.55 17.43 9.53
N ALA A 900 -15.85 17.18 9.31
CA ALA A 900 -16.64 16.29 10.17
C ALA A 900 -16.23 14.81 10.11
N ASN A 901 -15.47 14.38 9.09
CA ASN A 901 -15.04 12.99 8.89
C ASN A 901 -13.52 12.79 8.88
N LEU A 902 -12.74 13.87 8.89
CA LEU A 902 -11.27 13.82 8.77
C LEU A 902 -10.63 12.90 9.82
N GLU A 903 -10.97 13.08 11.11
CA GLU A 903 -10.40 12.28 12.19
C GLU A 903 -10.68 10.78 12.01
N LYS A 904 -11.86 10.42 11.50
CA LYS A 904 -12.26 9.03 11.24
C LYS A 904 -11.43 8.41 10.12
N ILE A 905 -11.20 9.17 9.04
CA ILE A 905 -10.40 8.68 7.91
C ILE A 905 -8.92 8.59 8.31
N ILE A 906 -8.39 9.54 9.08
CA ILE A 906 -7.03 9.47 9.63
C ILE A 906 -6.88 8.24 10.53
N THR A 907 -7.82 8.04 11.45
CA THR A 907 -7.83 6.88 12.37
C THR A 907 -7.87 5.57 11.59
N TYR A 908 -8.74 5.47 10.58
CA TYR A 908 -8.81 4.33 9.68
C TYR A 908 -7.48 4.10 8.95
N ASN A 909 -6.90 5.13 8.31
CA ASN A 909 -5.65 5.03 7.57
C ASN A 909 -4.48 4.58 8.46
N ASN A 910 -4.44 5.04 9.71
CA ASN A 910 -3.42 4.63 10.68
C ASN A 910 -3.60 3.15 11.07
N LEU A 911 -4.82 2.74 11.42
CA LEU A 911 -5.10 1.35 11.75
C LEU A 911 -4.89 0.40 10.58
N GLN A 912 -5.23 0.82 9.36
CA GLN A 912 -4.97 0.03 8.16
C GLN A 912 -3.48 -0.25 8.00
N LYS A 913 -2.63 0.77 8.14
CA LYS A 913 -1.17 0.59 8.06
C LYS A 913 -0.67 -0.40 9.11
N VAL A 914 -1.13 -0.25 10.35
CA VAL A 914 -0.75 -1.15 11.46
C VAL A 914 -1.25 -2.57 11.20
N PHE A 915 -2.47 -2.74 10.68
CA PHE A 915 -3.04 -4.03 10.34
C PHE A 915 -2.26 -4.72 9.23
N LEU A 916 -2.04 -4.06 8.09
CA LEU A 916 -1.29 -4.62 6.96
C LEU A 916 0.13 -5.01 7.38
N PHE A 917 0.81 -4.14 8.15
CA PHE A 917 2.14 -4.46 8.70
C PHE A 917 2.10 -5.67 9.65
N SER A 918 1.07 -5.76 10.50
CA SER A 918 0.93 -6.88 11.45
C SER A 918 0.74 -8.23 10.76
N LEU A 919 0.15 -8.26 9.56
CA LEU A 919 0.02 -9.49 8.77
C LEU A 919 1.40 -10.03 8.33
N VAL A 920 2.32 -9.14 7.96
CA VAL A 920 3.61 -9.50 7.32
C VAL A 920 4.83 -9.37 8.23
N ARG A 921 4.67 -8.89 9.48
CA ARG A 921 5.78 -8.70 10.42
C ARG A 921 6.55 -10.00 10.69
N ARG A 922 7.86 -9.87 10.88
CA ARG A 922 8.70 -10.97 11.39
C ARG A 922 8.23 -11.39 12.79
N GLY A 923 8.22 -12.70 13.05
CA GLY A 923 7.75 -13.24 14.32
C GLY A 923 6.25 -13.05 14.57
N ASN A 924 5.46 -12.81 13.51
CA ASN A 924 4.01 -12.87 13.62
C ASN A 924 3.57 -14.25 14.12
N ALA A 925 2.82 -14.29 15.22
CA ALA A 925 2.25 -15.52 15.77
C ALA A 925 1.21 -16.17 14.84
N TYR A 926 0.72 -15.44 13.84
CA TYR A 926 -0.32 -15.86 12.89
C TYR A 926 0.10 -15.57 11.43
N PRO A 927 1.07 -16.30 10.87
CA PRO A 927 1.71 -15.99 9.59
C PRO A 927 0.88 -16.41 8.36
N GLU A 928 -0.36 -16.85 8.49
CA GLU A 928 -1.10 -17.51 7.40
C GLU A 928 -1.36 -16.55 6.22
N ALA A 929 -1.70 -15.28 6.52
CA ALA A 929 -1.90 -14.28 5.47
C ALA A 929 -0.59 -13.92 4.76
N SER A 930 0.53 -13.83 5.49
CA SER A 930 1.83 -13.55 4.88
C SER A 930 2.36 -14.74 4.08
N GLN A 931 2.14 -15.97 4.54
CA GLN A 931 2.50 -17.18 3.79
C GLN A 931 1.72 -17.29 2.48
N SER A 932 0.41 -17.06 2.50
CA SER A 932 -0.40 -17.00 1.27
C SER A 932 0.11 -15.89 0.34
N PHE A 933 0.40 -14.71 0.88
CA PHE A 933 0.91 -13.60 0.08
C PHE A 933 2.28 -13.88 -0.55
N ILE A 934 3.24 -14.39 0.23
CA ILE A 934 4.57 -14.74 -0.27
C ILE A 934 4.48 -15.86 -1.31
N HIS A 935 3.59 -16.84 -1.11
CA HIS A 935 3.33 -17.87 -2.11
C HIS A 935 2.82 -17.27 -3.42
N ASP A 936 1.83 -16.38 -3.36
CA ASP A 936 1.30 -15.69 -4.54
C ASP A 936 2.40 -14.89 -5.26
N LEU A 937 3.24 -14.15 -4.52
CA LEU A 937 4.39 -13.44 -5.07
C LEU A 937 5.41 -14.38 -5.73
N ASN A 938 5.61 -15.57 -5.17
CA ASN A 938 6.50 -16.58 -5.73
C ASN A 938 5.97 -17.19 -7.04
N THR A 939 4.64 -17.25 -7.19
CA THR A 939 3.99 -17.73 -8.42
C THR A 939 3.80 -16.66 -9.49
N MET A 940 4.11 -15.40 -9.17
CA MET A 940 3.99 -14.27 -10.09
C MET A 940 5.03 -14.34 -11.21
N ASP A 941 4.67 -13.81 -12.38
CA ASP A 941 5.63 -13.56 -13.46
C ASP A 941 6.79 -12.70 -12.94
N ILE A 942 8.02 -13.04 -13.32
CA ILE A 942 9.20 -12.38 -12.76
C ILE A 942 9.20 -10.87 -13.03
N HIS A 943 8.71 -10.43 -14.21
CA HIS A 943 8.67 -9.02 -14.57
C HIS A 943 7.59 -8.27 -13.80
N GLU A 944 6.50 -8.94 -13.42
CA GLU A 944 5.50 -8.38 -12.52
C GLU A 944 6.03 -8.27 -11.09
N LEU A 945 6.73 -9.30 -10.60
CA LEU A 945 7.36 -9.30 -9.29
C LEU A 945 8.42 -8.20 -9.19
N MET A 946 9.28 -8.05 -10.20
CA MET A 946 10.28 -6.97 -10.29
C MET A 946 9.63 -5.61 -10.33
N ARG A 947 8.58 -5.41 -11.14
CA ARG A 947 7.81 -4.15 -11.15
C ARG A 947 7.22 -3.82 -9.78
N MET A 948 6.68 -4.81 -9.06
CA MET A 948 6.14 -4.62 -7.72
C MET A 948 7.24 -4.25 -6.73
N PHE A 949 8.32 -5.04 -6.71
CA PHE A 949 9.48 -4.82 -5.86
C PHE A 949 10.07 -3.42 -6.09
N ASN A 950 10.32 -3.04 -7.35
CA ASN A 950 10.86 -1.74 -7.72
C ASN A 950 9.90 -0.57 -7.38
N SER A 951 8.59 -0.84 -7.29
CA SER A 951 7.62 0.19 -6.90
C SER A 951 7.63 0.52 -5.41
N VAL A 952 8.15 -0.39 -4.57
CA VAL A 952 8.22 -0.23 -3.11
C VAL A 952 9.67 -0.10 -2.61
N ASN A 953 10.64 -0.58 -3.39
CA ASN A 953 12.06 -0.44 -3.09
C ASN A 953 12.53 0.96 -3.47
N THR A 954 12.59 1.84 -2.48
CA THR A 954 13.03 3.23 -2.64
C THR A 954 14.56 3.39 -2.59
N GLN A 955 15.33 2.31 -2.40
CA GLN A 955 16.78 2.35 -2.14
C GLN A 955 17.68 2.23 -3.38
N ALA A 956 17.12 2.12 -4.59
CA ALA A 956 17.88 1.72 -5.79
C ALA A 956 18.58 2.88 -6.55
N GLU A 957 18.99 3.98 -5.90
CA GLU A 957 19.59 5.11 -6.61
C GLU A 957 20.88 4.71 -7.36
N ASP A 958 21.80 3.99 -6.73
CA ASP A 958 23.09 3.60 -7.35
C ASP A 958 22.91 2.61 -8.51
N GLU A 959 22.02 1.63 -8.36
CA GLU A 959 21.70 0.67 -9.41
C GLU A 959 21.06 1.36 -10.62
N HIS A 960 20.22 2.38 -10.40
CA HIS A 960 19.61 3.14 -11.48
C HIS A 960 20.65 3.97 -12.26
N ILE A 961 21.66 4.51 -11.58
CA ILE A 961 22.75 5.26 -12.23
C ILE A 961 23.58 4.31 -13.11
N SER A 962 23.95 3.14 -12.59
CA SER A 962 24.67 2.12 -13.35
C SER A 962 23.84 1.63 -14.54
N ALA A 963 22.54 1.39 -14.36
CA ALA A 963 21.62 0.97 -15.41
C ALA A 963 21.49 2.02 -16.53
N ILE A 964 21.36 3.30 -16.20
CA ILE A 964 21.34 4.38 -17.19
C ILE A 964 22.67 4.50 -17.91
N SER A 965 23.79 4.42 -17.19
CA SER A 965 25.14 4.42 -17.76
C SER A 965 25.28 3.30 -18.81
N SER A 966 24.82 2.09 -18.49
CA SER A 966 24.85 0.95 -19.41
C SER A 966 23.91 1.11 -20.61
N ALA A 967 22.71 1.66 -20.44
CA ALA A 967 21.71 1.75 -21.50
C ALA A 967 21.97 2.89 -22.49
N LEU A 968 22.37 4.05 -21.97
CA LEU A 968 22.53 5.27 -22.76
C LEU A 968 23.98 5.61 -23.07
N GLY A 969 24.95 5.09 -22.31
CA GLY A 969 26.38 5.35 -22.47
C GLY A 969 26.78 6.77 -22.05
N SER A 970 28.09 7.01 -22.02
CA SER A 970 28.69 8.36 -21.96
C SER A 970 28.50 9.16 -20.66
N LEU A 971 28.22 8.51 -19.53
CA LEU A 971 28.13 9.14 -18.21
C LEU A 971 29.44 9.05 -17.43
N ALA A 972 29.97 10.19 -16.99
CA ALA A 972 31.00 10.29 -15.95
C ALA A 972 30.36 10.76 -14.64
N LEU A 973 30.51 9.95 -13.58
CA LEU A 973 30.06 10.27 -12.23
C LEU A 973 31.24 10.79 -11.41
N CYS A 974 31.11 12.00 -10.87
CA CYS A 974 32.07 12.65 -9.98
C CYS A 974 31.56 12.61 -8.56
N GLN A 975 32.32 12.04 -7.63
CA GLN A 975 32.03 12.07 -6.20
C GLN A 975 32.73 13.27 -5.56
N TYR A 976 31.98 14.10 -4.84
CA TYR A 976 32.56 15.18 -4.04
C TYR A 976 33.38 14.60 -2.89
N LEU A 977 34.65 14.99 -2.76
CA LEU A 977 35.58 14.38 -1.80
C LEU A 977 35.25 14.73 -0.33
N ALA A 978 34.57 15.85 -0.08
CA ALA A 978 34.13 16.22 1.27
C ALA A 978 32.71 15.75 1.60
N ASP A 979 32.17 14.80 0.83
CA ASP A 979 30.87 14.19 1.10
C ASP A 979 30.89 13.43 2.44
N GLY A 980 29.83 13.61 3.24
CA GLY A 980 29.69 12.97 4.55
C GLY A 980 29.61 11.44 4.52
N SER A 981 29.37 10.84 3.35
CA SER A 981 29.41 9.38 3.14
C SER A 981 30.84 8.80 3.07
N LEU A 982 31.85 9.64 2.84
CA LEU A 982 33.25 9.22 2.72
C LEU A 982 34.01 9.39 4.03
N THR A 983 34.87 8.41 4.36
CA THR A 983 35.81 8.60 5.48
C THR A 983 36.87 9.60 5.06
N GLN A 984 37.01 10.67 5.83
CA GLN A 984 37.90 11.79 5.54
C GLN A 984 39.35 11.47 5.94
N THR A 985 39.96 10.50 5.24
CA THR A 985 41.35 10.08 5.43
C THR A 985 42.12 10.16 4.10
N VAL A 986 43.42 10.44 4.17
CA VAL A 986 44.25 10.57 2.95
C VAL A 986 44.22 9.27 2.15
N ARG A 987 44.33 8.12 2.82
CA ARG A 987 44.36 6.81 2.18
C ARG A 987 43.09 6.51 1.37
N GLN A 988 41.91 6.87 1.88
CA GLN A 988 40.66 6.61 1.18
C GLN A 988 40.39 7.62 0.06
N LEU A 989 40.73 8.90 0.27
CA LEU A 989 40.44 9.94 -0.71
C LEU A 989 41.44 9.97 -1.88
N THR A 990 42.69 9.58 -1.66
CA THR A 990 43.75 9.68 -2.70
C THR A 990 43.39 8.97 -4.02
N PRO A 991 42.89 7.72 -4.04
CA PRO A 991 42.54 7.04 -5.29
C PRO A 991 41.50 7.80 -6.13
N LEU A 992 40.47 8.35 -5.48
CA LEU A 992 39.45 9.19 -6.13
C LEU A 992 40.00 10.56 -6.52
N ALA A 993 40.79 11.18 -5.65
CA ALA A 993 41.39 12.49 -5.89
C ALA A 993 42.37 12.50 -7.08
N ASN A 994 43.07 11.40 -7.33
CA ASN A 994 43.94 11.23 -8.51
C ASN A 994 43.18 11.40 -9.84
N ASN A 995 41.86 11.15 -9.82
CA ASN A 995 40.96 11.32 -10.96
C ASN A 995 39.97 12.47 -10.70
N HIS A 996 40.33 13.43 -9.84
CA HIS A 996 39.50 14.58 -9.50
C HIS A 996 38.08 14.21 -8.99
N GLY A 997 37.92 13.01 -8.43
CA GLY A 997 36.66 12.45 -7.95
C GLY A 997 35.85 11.66 -8.97
N PHE A 998 36.28 11.55 -10.23
CA PHE A 998 35.60 10.74 -11.23
C PHE A 998 35.90 9.25 -11.06
N PHE A 999 34.84 8.43 -11.08
CA PHE A 999 34.95 6.96 -11.07
C PHE A 999 35.48 6.41 -12.41
N GLN A 1000 36.18 5.26 -12.38
CA GLN A 1000 36.81 4.67 -13.57
C GLN A 1000 36.36 3.24 -13.95
N THR A 1001 35.77 2.47 -13.03
CA THR A 1001 35.41 1.06 -13.29
C THR A 1001 34.00 0.89 -13.85
N ASP A 1002 33.03 1.65 -13.34
CA ASP A 1002 31.60 1.42 -13.60
C ASP A 1002 30.96 2.52 -14.47
N TYR A 1003 31.75 3.54 -14.82
CA TYR A 1003 31.34 4.74 -15.55
C TYR A 1003 32.36 5.11 -16.61
N ALA A 1004 31.95 5.92 -17.59
CA ALA A 1004 32.87 6.44 -18.58
C ALA A 1004 33.90 7.36 -17.90
N SER A 1005 35.15 7.26 -18.32
CA SER A 1005 36.20 8.19 -17.89
C SER A 1005 35.86 9.63 -18.28
N GLU A 1006 36.40 10.61 -17.54
CA GLU A 1006 36.19 12.04 -17.81
C GLU A 1006 36.45 12.42 -19.29
N GLN A 1007 37.41 11.74 -19.94
CA GLN A 1007 37.79 12.00 -21.33
C GLN A 1007 36.84 11.37 -22.37
N GLN A 1008 36.11 10.32 -22.00
CA GLN A 1008 35.23 9.57 -22.90
C GLN A 1008 33.75 9.92 -22.71
N ALA A 1009 33.42 10.61 -21.63
CA ALA A 1009 32.05 10.97 -21.30
C ALA A 1009 31.58 12.23 -22.04
N GLY A 1010 30.28 12.25 -22.37
CA GLY A 1010 29.59 13.46 -22.85
C GLY A 1010 28.69 14.08 -21.77
N ILE A 1011 28.38 13.31 -20.72
CA ILE A 1011 27.47 13.67 -19.65
C ILE A 1011 28.24 13.58 -18.33
N PHE A 1012 28.19 14.65 -17.53
CA PHE A 1012 28.95 14.75 -16.28
C PHE A 1012 27.99 15.06 -15.13
N VAL A 1013 28.01 14.23 -14.10
CA VAL A 1013 27.14 14.36 -12.92
C VAL A 1013 28.02 14.42 -11.67
N LEU A 1014 27.73 15.38 -10.79
CA LEU A 1014 28.37 15.52 -9.49
C LEU A 1014 27.44 14.96 -8.41
N HIS A 1015 27.89 13.98 -7.65
CA HIS A 1015 27.25 13.52 -6.43
C HIS A 1015 27.88 14.23 -5.22
N ALA A 1016 27.07 14.96 -4.47
CA ALA A 1016 27.49 15.70 -3.29
C ALA A 1016 26.38 15.76 -2.22
N ASN A 1017 26.65 15.23 -1.03
CA ASN A 1017 25.77 15.25 0.14
C ASN A 1017 24.40 14.61 -0.13
N ASN A 1018 24.38 13.40 -0.70
CA ASN A 1018 23.17 12.68 -1.13
C ASN A 1018 22.32 13.48 -2.13
N HIS A 1019 22.96 14.24 -3.01
CA HIS A 1019 22.28 15.00 -4.05
C HIS A 1019 23.10 14.98 -5.34
N TYR A 1020 22.40 14.94 -6.47
CA TYR A 1020 23.03 14.91 -7.79
C TYR A 1020 22.86 16.25 -8.47
N ASN A 1021 23.96 16.77 -9.02
CA ASN A 1021 24.02 18.00 -9.79
C ASN A 1021 24.61 17.73 -11.17
N CYS A 1022 24.33 18.60 -12.14
CA CYS A 1022 24.92 18.49 -13.47
C CYS A 1022 26.17 19.36 -13.58
N LEU A 1023 27.22 18.80 -14.19
CA LEU A 1023 28.44 19.53 -14.56
C LEU A 1023 28.42 19.77 -16.07
N LEU A 1024 28.53 21.03 -16.47
CA LEU A 1024 28.60 21.42 -17.87
C LEU A 1024 30.01 21.91 -18.20
N PRO A 1025 30.75 21.26 -19.12
CA PRO A 1025 32.14 21.62 -19.41
C PRO A 1025 32.29 23.05 -19.95
N LYS A 1026 33.39 23.69 -19.55
CA LYS A 1026 33.92 24.95 -20.05
C LYS A 1026 34.82 24.64 -21.26
N ASP A 1027 34.22 24.65 -22.45
CA ASP A 1027 34.82 24.59 -23.80
C ASP A 1027 35.33 23.30 -24.48
N ALA A 1028 34.89 23.19 -25.74
CA ALA A 1028 35.62 22.82 -26.97
C ALA A 1028 34.91 23.33 -28.25
N SER A 1029 33.66 23.82 -28.14
CA SER A 1029 32.93 24.59 -29.18
C SER A 1029 31.72 25.26 -28.54
N ASP A 1030 31.94 26.18 -27.61
CA ASP A 1030 30.87 27.01 -27.05
C ASP A 1030 30.55 28.10 -28.08
N THR A 1031 29.69 27.76 -29.05
CA THR A 1031 28.70 28.62 -29.72
C THR A 1031 28.22 27.96 -31.01
N THR A 1032 26.91 27.74 -31.10
CA THR A 1032 26.13 27.53 -32.32
C THR A 1032 26.48 26.34 -33.23
N ARG A 1033 25.45 25.67 -33.78
CA ARG A 1033 25.66 24.81 -34.96
C ARG A 1033 26.27 25.68 -36.05
N THR A 1034 27.56 25.49 -36.38
CA THR A 1034 28.24 26.25 -37.44
C THR A 1034 27.51 26.02 -38.77
N THR A 1035 26.71 26.99 -39.19
CA THR A 1035 26.11 27.03 -40.52
C THR A 1035 27.05 27.75 -41.49
N HIS A 1036 28.19 27.17 -41.84
CA HIS A 1036 28.95 27.60 -43.03
C HIS A 1036 29.74 26.43 -43.65
N PRO A 1037 29.37 25.98 -44.86
CA PRO A 1037 30.30 25.29 -45.75
C PRO A 1037 31.10 26.31 -46.56
N GLY A 1038 32.43 26.26 -46.45
CA GLY A 1038 33.40 27.14 -47.15
C GLY A 1038 34.26 27.86 -46.13
N THR A 1039 35.59 27.71 -46.10
CA THR A 1039 36.62 27.58 -47.15
C THR A 1039 37.82 26.84 -46.50
N PRO A 1040 38.69 26.12 -47.23
CA PRO A 1040 39.82 25.44 -46.60
C PRO A 1040 40.82 26.45 -46.03
N PRO A 1041 41.56 26.10 -44.96
CA PRO A 1041 42.55 26.99 -44.38
C PRO A 1041 43.73 27.16 -45.36
N ASN A 1042 43.98 28.39 -45.79
CA ASN A 1042 45.27 28.74 -46.36
C ASN A 1042 46.32 28.71 -45.24
N GLN A 1043 47.29 27.81 -45.42
CA GLN A 1043 48.56 27.75 -44.70
C GLN A 1043 49.36 29.07 -44.82
N PRO A 1044 50.25 29.39 -43.87
CA PRO A 1044 51.52 28.68 -43.70
C PRO A 1044 51.57 27.71 -42.51
#